data_AF-A0A225VHL7-F1
#
_entry.id   AF-A0A225VHL7-F1
#
_cell.length_a   1.000
_cell.length_b   1.000
_cell.length_c   1.000
_cell.angle_alpha   90.00
_cell.angle_beta   90.00
_cell.angle_gamma   90.00
#
_symmetry.space_group_name_H-M   'P 1'
#
loop_
_entity.id
_entity.type
_entity.pdbx_description
1 polymer ?
#
loop_
_entity_poly.entity_id
_entity_poly.type
_entity_poly.pdbx_seq_one_letter_code
_entity_poly.pdbx_strand_id
1 'polypeptide(L)'
;TMDSTAASAKANADVSTDASDCEARVNARRQRIDARNTSKDDATRKKHLQEGEAQRMGRGQQQVADSLNQLDRRKLASIRHVTSVRVEADDAENRRRVEEEERRHKRVEKLQQEAIESGAKNAAVEMRWADLFEFSMPQDLHDELELQNRACAEILASKDAVIREFLNQLKGKDEEYVTALKIQAEEVEKLVDRMSQQYREMQDEYELELEQMEDAFLKERDELIANNKLEIDSLFERRREMEMVYMEAKQTRDEQYLQEIEDLRVRDAEDYNELKIKLETNIQTLEQQLEEMRATYQLNTEKLEYNYRVLTERDMENTATLSQQKRKLARLKDALATLIAKYNQTDARDRHQNEELTEEYRRLTKQYRDLQRKYAHFETSDSSKFDEVWQMHEEEAIRKIEKLLSADCIIHEQQLGLTWRPPAQSIRNWSRSRRDSKRDENEANPNQDDFDDESIEAYTPPVKKISGAKLKYMLKILASEAGFLVNGSVQQALENLPGDEAELVKADMIMRALGVDNEEDMEKLMGRFFEDPRQEVSASGEINNAADQDSKETDPKASWGLVVGPEDVIRVIKQFVEKEYWVNIVKVFPAQKIRVMSTLEKGLTHYNTALLRRKELIDDITVMKAQNVELKNLLKQYLAAPINEDLIVPPTQMQLYQ
;
A
#
# COMPACT_ATOMS: atom_id res chain seq x y z
N THR A 1 61.75 22.37 26.26
CA THR A 1 61.90 21.11 25.52
C THR A 1 60.62 20.91 24.70
N MET A 2 60.29 21.79 23.76
CA MET A 2 60.75 21.83 22.35
C MET A 2 60.65 20.48 21.63
N ASP A 3 59.55 20.28 20.91
CA ASP A 3 59.52 19.65 19.58
C ASP A 3 58.20 20.02 18.87
N SER A 4 58.27 20.79 17.78
CA SER A 4 58.16 20.31 16.38
C SER A 4 56.82 20.76 15.75
N THR A 5 56.76 22.02 15.32
CA THR A 5 55.81 22.51 14.31
C THR A 5 56.58 22.75 13.01
N ALA A 6 56.50 21.79 12.11
CA ALA A 6 57.10 21.87 10.79
C ALA A 6 56.25 22.78 9.88
N ALA A 7 56.79 23.97 9.60
CA ALA A 7 56.28 24.92 8.64
C ALA A 7 56.45 24.40 7.20
N SER A 8 55.36 24.28 6.46
CA SER A 8 55.36 24.09 5.01
C SER A 8 55.44 25.45 4.32
N ALA A 9 56.66 25.98 4.22
CA ALA A 9 56.97 27.14 3.39
C ALA A 9 57.15 26.67 1.93
N LYS A 10 56.09 26.75 1.13
CA LYS A 10 56.21 26.60 -0.32
C LYS A 10 56.76 27.90 -0.92
N ALA A 11 57.93 27.76 -1.54
CA ALA A 11 58.64 28.80 -2.27
C ALA A 11 57.76 29.41 -3.38
N ASN A 12 57.48 30.70 -3.28
CA ASN A 12 57.15 31.53 -4.43
C ASN A 12 58.46 31.80 -5.18
N ALA A 13 58.70 31.02 -6.23
CA ALA A 13 59.70 31.35 -7.24
C ALA A 13 59.17 32.54 -8.04
N ASP A 14 59.66 33.72 -7.69
CA ASP A 14 59.47 34.96 -8.44
C ASP A 14 60.31 34.85 -9.73
N VAL A 15 59.67 34.39 -10.82
CA VAL A 15 60.29 34.44 -12.15
C VAL A 15 60.00 35.80 -12.74
N SER A 16 61.06 36.61 -12.75
CA SER A 16 61.22 37.91 -13.41
C SER A 16 60.38 38.08 -14.68
N THR A 17 59.64 39.20 -14.74
CA THR A 17 58.80 39.61 -15.87
C THR A 17 59.56 40.51 -16.86
N ASP A 18 60.81 40.18 -17.15
CA ASP A 18 61.56 40.80 -18.25
C ASP A 18 61.86 39.77 -19.34
N ALA A 19 60.83 39.44 -20.13
CA ALA A 19 60.99 38.81 -21.42
C ALA A 19 60.36 39.74 -22.47
N SER A 20 61.19 40.27 -23.37
CA SER A 20 60.83 41.24 -24.41
C SER A 20 59.88 40.70 -25.49
N ASP A 21 59.52 39.41 -25.44
CA ASP A 21 58.67 38.77 -26.44
C ASP A 21 57.19 38.67 -26.03
N CYS A 22 56.32 39.18 -26.90
CA CYS A 22 54.87 39.13 -26.73
C CYS A 22 54.35 37.68 -26.64
N GLU A 23 54.92 36.77 -27.44
CA GLU A 23 54.54 35.35 -27.43
C GLU A 23 54.89 34.64 -26.13
N ALA A 24 56.02 34.97 -25.50
CA ALA A 24 56.39 34.41 -24.20
C ALA A 24 55.36 34.78 -23.12
N ARG A 25 54.84 36.02 -23.15
CA ARG A 25 53.78 36.47 -22.23
C ARG A 25 52.43 35.81 -22.52
N VAL A 26 52.08 35.61 -23.79
CA VAL A 26 50.85 34.89 -24.17
C VAL A 26 50.92 33.43 -23.73
N ASN A 27 52.05 32.77 -23.92
CA ASN A 27 52.25 31.38 -23.49
C ASN A 27 52.26 31.25 -21.95
N ALA A 28 52.92 32.16 -21.23
CA ALA A 28 52.86 32.19 -19.77
C ALA A 28 51.45 32.49 -19.23
N ARG A 29 50.63 33.25 -19.98
CA ARG A 29 49.21 33.48 -19.64
C ARG A 29 48.36 32.24 -19.94
N ARG A 30 48.58 31.57 -21.08
CA ARG A 30 47.91 30.29 -21.41
C ARG A 30 48.22 29.22 -20.38
N GLN A 31 49.48 29.04 -20.00
CA GLN A 31 49.88 28.09 -18.96
C GLN A 31 49.25 28.41 -17.59
N ARG A 32 49.06 29.69 -17.25
CA ARG A 32 48.33 30.09 -16.02
C ARG A 32 46.83 29.80 -16.11
N ILE A 33 46.22 29.98 -17.28
CA ILE A 33 44.80 29.67 -17.49
C ILE A 33 44.58 28.16 -17.48
N ASP A 34 45.46 27.38 -18.11
CA ASP A 34 45.41 25.92 -18.09
C ASP A 34 45.65 25.38 -16.68
N ALA A 35 46.63 25.90 -15.94
CA ALA A 35 46.85 25.52 -14.53
C ALA A 35 45.68 25.90 -13.61
N ARG A 36 44.96 27.01 -13.91
CA ARG A 36 43.77 27.41 -13.18
C ARG A 36 42.57 26.53 -13.52
N ASN A 37 42.44 26.12 -14.79
CA ASN A 37 41.37 25.23 -15.23
C ASN A 37 41.58 23.80 -14.70
N THR A 38 42.80 23.27 -14.74
CA THR A 38 43.11 21.96 -14.13
C THR A 38 42.93 21.96 -12.62
N SER A 39 43.25 23.06 -11.92
CA SER A 39 42.96 23.22 -10.49
C SER A 39 41.45 23.28 -10.19
N LYS A 40 40.66 23.88 -11.09
CA LYS A 40 39.19 23.94 -10.97
C LYS A 40 38.57 22.58 -11.22
N ASP A 41 39.09 21.85 -12.20
CA ASP A 41 38.68 20.49 -12.56
C ASP A 41 39.09 19.48 -11.49
N ASP A 42 40.24 19.64 -10.82
CA ASP A 42 40.62 18.80 -9.67
C ASP A 42 39.79 19.10 -8.42
N ALA A 43 39.34 20.36 -8.23
CA ALA A 43 38.45 20.74 -7.14
C ALA A 43 37.02 20.22 -7.37
N THR A 44 36.51 20.28 -8.60
CA THR A 44 35.22 19.68 -8.96
C THR A 44 35.30 18.16 -8.96
N ARG A 45 36.42 17.56 -9.41
CA ARG A 45 36.64 16.11 -9.36
C ARG A 45 36.78 15.59 -7.92
N LYS A 46 37.43 16.31 -7.01
CA LYS A 46 37.43 15.98 -5.57
C LYS A 46 36.05 16.10 -4.93
N LYS A 47 35.24 17.08 -5.35
CA LYS A 47 33.86 17.24 -4.86
C LYS A 47 32.95 16.12 -5.40
N HIS A 48 33.12 15.74 -6.66
CA HIS A 48 32.39 14.64 -7.29
C HIS A 48 32.84 13.24 -6.83
N LEU A 49 34.08 13.10 -6.36
CA LEU A 49 34.61 11.88 -5.73
C LEU A 49 34.20 11.72 -4.25
N GLN A 50 33.79 12.80 -3.58
CA GLN A 50 33.18 12.74 -2.23
C GLN A 50 31.67 12.47 -2.26
N GLU A 51 30.97 12.89 -3.32
CA GLU A 51 29.54 12.56 -3.52
C GLU A 51 29.34 11.18 -4.21
N GLY A 52 30.43 10.56 -4.66
CA GLY A 52 30.50 9.18 -5.12
C GLY A 52 31.10 8.22 -4.08
N GLU A 53 30.90 8.48 -2.79
CA GLU A 53 31.07 7.43 -1.78
C GLU A 53 30.11 6.31 -2.17
N ALA A 54 30.67 5.18 -2.61
CA ALA A 54 29.99 3.90 -2.58
C ALA A 54 29.17 3.88 -1.29
N GLN A 55 27.84 3.77 -1.40
CA GLN A 55 26.96 3.57 -0.26
C GLN A 55 27.67 2.54 0.61
N ARG A 56 28.25 2.99 1.74
CA ARG A 56 28.91 2.08 2.66
C ARG A 56 27.78 1.16 3.07
N MET A 57 27.84 -0.07 2.58
CA MET A 57 26.82 -1.07 2.86
C MET A 57 26.62 -1.08 4.36
N GLY A 58 25.37 -0.98 4.79
CA GLY A 58 25.03 -1.09 6.21
C GLY A 58 25.63 -2.38 6.77
N ARG A 59 25.91 -2.42 8.08
CA ARG A 59 26.56 -3.58 8.70
C ARG A 59 25.80 -4.88 8.40
N GLY A 60 24.47 -4.84 8.40
CA GLY A 60 23.62 -5.97 7.99
C GLY A 60 23.70 -6.27 6.49
N GLN A 61 23.77 -5.26 5.62
CA GLN A 61 23.90 -5.46 4.18
C GLN A 61 25.24 -6.08 3.78
N GLN A 62 26.32 -5.72 4.48
CA GLN A 62 27.62 -6.35 4.29
C GLN A 62 27.60 -7.81 4.73
N GLN A 63 26.99 -8.10 5.88
CA GLN A 63 26.82 -9.47 6.36
C GLN A 63 26.01 -10.32 5.37
N VAL A 64 24.95 -9.79 4.77
CA VAL A 64 24.16 -10.51 3.73
C VAL A 64 25.04 -10.91 2.55
N ALA A 65 25.91 -10.01 2.08
CA ALA A 65 26.81 -10.31 0.96
C ALA A 65 27.84 -11.39 1.33
N ASP A 66 28.40 -11.32 2.54
CA ASP A 66 29.37 -12.30 3.03
C ASP A 66 28.73 -13.69 3.21
N SER A 67 27.54 -13.75 3.81
CA SER A 67 26.75 -14.97 3.99
C SER A 67 26.35 -15.61 2.67
N LEU A 68 25.94 -14.83 1.66
CA LEU A 68 25.65 -15.36 0.32
C LEU A 68 26.89 -15.98 -0.33
N ASN A 69 28.05 -15.32 -0.23
CA ASN A 69 29.31 -15.85 -0.75
C ASN A 69 29.71 -17.15 -0.04
N GLN A 70 29.46 -17.24 1.26
CA GLN A 70 29.76 -18.44 2.05
C GLN A 70 28.84 -19.61 1.65
N LEU A 71 27.53 -19.36 1.49
CA LEU A 71 26.56 -20.33 1.02
C LEU A 71 26.88 -20.83 -0.40
N ASP A 72 27.29 -19.95 -1.31
CA ASP A 72 27.70 -20.35 -2.66
C ASP A 72 28.95 -21.23 -2.65
N ARG A 73 29.94 -20.91 -1.82
CA ARG A 73 31.14 -21.76 -1.63
C ARG A 73 30.77 -23.15 -1.10
N ARG A 74 29.89 -23.21 -0.09
CA ARG A 74 29.40 -24.47 0.49
C ARG A 74 28.61 -25.29 -0.52
N LYS A 75 27.70 -24.66 -1.25
CA LYS A 75 26.92 -25.28 -2.33
C LYS A 75 27.83 -25.89 -3.39
N LEU A 76 28.83 -25.15 -3.86
CA LEU A 76 29.79 -25.66 -4.84
C LEU A 76 30.61 -26.84 -4.30
N ALA A 77 31.08 -26.78 -3.06
CA ALA A 77 31.79 -27.89 -2.42
C ALA A 77 30.90 -29.14 -2.33
N SER A 78 29.65 -28.95 -1.90
CA SER A 78 28.68 -30.04 -1.76
C SER A 78 28.35 -30.72 -3.10
N ILE A 79 28.11 -29.93 -4.16
CA ILE A 79 27.90 -30.46 -5.52
C ILE A 79 29.10 -31.29 -5.98
N ARG A 80 30.34 -30.88 -5.68
CA ARG A 80 31.53 -31.67 -6.03
C ARG A 80 31.55 -33.01 -5.32
N HIS A 81 31.14 -33.08 -4.06
CA HIS A 81 31.11 -34.34 -3.30
C HIS A 81 30.10 -35.36 -3.84
N VAL A 82 28.91 -34.91 -4.28
CA VAL A 82 27.92 -35.78 -4.95
C VAL A 82 28.39 -36.16 -6.36
N THR A 83 29.00 -35.22 -7.09
CA THR A 83 29.53 -35.47 -8.42
C THR A 83 30.66 -36.50 -8.39
N SER A 84 31.52 -36.49 -7.35
CA SER A 84 32.58 -37.49 -7.15
C SER A 84 32.03 -38.91 -7.13
N VAL A 85 30.94 -39.16 -6.40
CA VAL A 85 30.32 -40.50 -6.32
C VAL A 85 29.83 -40.96 -7.70
N ARG A 86 29.21 -40.04 -8.46
CA ARG A 86 28.73 -40.35 -9.81
C ARG A 86 29.89 -40.66 -10.76
N VAL A 87 30.96 -39.87 -10.72
CA VAL A 87 32.15 -40.12 -11.55
C VAL A 87 32.80 -41.45 -11.20
N GLU A 88 32.94 -41.77 -9.91
CA GLU A 88 33.50 -43.05 -9.46
C GLU A 88 32.66 -44.25 -9.94
N ALA A 89 31.32 -44.13 -9.92
CA ALA A 89 30.40 -45.14 -10.44
C ALA A 89 30.48 -45.28 -11.96
N ASP A 90 30.53 -44.15 -12.69
CA ASP A 90 30.70 -44.14 -14.14
C ASP A 90 32.04 -44.76 -14.57
N ASP A 91 33.12 -44.48 -13.83
CA ASP A 91 34.45 -45.07 -14.05
C ASP A 91 34.45 -46.59 -13.76
N ALA A 92 33.71 -47.05 -12.75
CA ALA A 92 33.56 -48.48 -12.44
C ALA A 92 32.77 -49.22 -13.55
N GLU A 93 31.66 -48.66 -14.00
CA GLU A 93 30.86 -49.22 -15.11
C GLU A 93 31.63 -49.20 -16.43
N ASN A 94 32.41 -48.14 -16.70
CA ASN A 94 33.25 -48.09 -17.90
C ASN A 94 34.31 -49.20 -17.88
N ARG A 95 34.98 -49.44 -16.74
CA ARG A 95 35.90 -50.57 -16.57
C ARG A 95 35.23 -51.91 -16.82
N ARG A 96 34.01 -52.12 -16.28
CA ARG A 96 33.23 -53.34 -16.51
C ARG A 96 32.92 -53.56 -18.00
N ARG A 97 32.56 -52.51 -18.74
CA ARG A 97 32.27 -52.59 -20.18
C ARG A 97 33.50 -53.03 -20.98
N VAL A 98 34.66 -52.45 -20.69
CA VAL A 98 35.93 -52.82 -21.33
C VAL A 98 36.23 -54.30 -21.11
N GLU A 99 36.13 -54.79 -19.87
CA GLU A 99 36.35 -56.21 -19.57
C GLU A 99 35.32 -57.14 -20.24
N GLU A 100 34.07 -56.69 -20.40
CA GLU A 100 33.02 -57.44 -21.09
C GLU A 100 33.26 -57.55 -22.60
N GLU A 101 33.70 -56.47 -23.22
CA GLU A 101 34.11 -56.47 -24.63
C GLU A 101 35.29 -57.42 -24.85
N GLU A 102 36.31 -57.40 -23.99
CA GLU A 102 37.43 -58.34 -24.06
C GLU A 102 36.99 -59.81 -23.93
N ARG A 103 36.12 -60.11 -22.95
CA ARG A 103 35.56 -61.46 -22.78
C ARG A 103 34.73 -61.88 -24.00
N ARG A 104 33.99 -60.95 -24.60
CA ARG A 104 33.22 -61.19 -25.84
C ARG A 104 34.14 -61.51 -27.02
N HIS A 105 35.22 -60.74 -27.20
CA HIS A 105 36.22 -61.00 -28.23
C HIS A 105 36.82 -62.41 -28.10
N LYS A 106 37.23 -62.80 -26.89
CA LYS A 106 37.77 -64.16 -26.62
C LYS A 106 36.76 -65.27 -26.97
N ARG A 107 35.46 -65.09 -26.70
CA ARG A 107 34.42 -66.07 -27.08
C ARG A 107 34.29 -66.22 -28.60
N VAL A 108 34.31 -65.10 -29.33
CA VAL A 108 34.24 -65.09 -30.79
C VAL A 108 35.46 -65.76 -31.40
N GLU A 109 36.65 -65.47 -30.88
CA GLU A 109 37.91 -66.08 -31.33
C GLU A 109 37.90 -67.60 -31.13
N LYS A 110 37.47 -68.08 -29.95
CA LYS A 110 37.31 -69.52 -29.68
C LYS A 110 36.32 -70.21 -30.61
N LEU A 111 35.18 -69.55 -30.89
CA LEU A 111 34.19 -70.07 -31.85
C LEU A 111 34.77 -70.18 -33.26
N GLN A 112 35.57 -69.20 -33.68
CA GLN A 112 36.24 -69.23 -34.98
C GLN A 112 37.29 -70.35 -35.05
N GLN A 113 38.10 -70.53 -34.00
CA GLN A 113 39.08 -71.61 -33.92
C GLN A 113 38.39 -72.98 -33.98
N GLU A 114 37.35 -73.21 -33.17
CA GLU A 114 36.60 -74.48 -33.20
C GLU A 114 35.91 -74.70 -34.57
N ALA A 115 35.39 -73.65 -35.22
CA ALA A 115 34.80 -73.77 -36.54
C ALA A 115 35.83 -74.17 -37.61
N ILE A 116 37.04 -73.63 -37.56
CA ILE A 116 38.13 -73.97 -38.47
C ILE A 116 38.62 -75.40 -38.20
N GLU A 117 38.91 -75.73 -36.95
CA GLU A 117 39.42 -77.05 -36.55
C GLU A 117 38.39 -78.15 -36.78
N SER A 118 37.14 -77.94 -36.37
CA SER A 118 36.04 -78.86 -36.63
C SER A 118 35.77 -78.97 -38.13
N GLY A 119 35.81 -77.87 -38.89
CA GLY A 119 35.65 -77.89 -40.34
C GLY A 119 36.70 -78.74 -41.05
N ALA A 120 37.98 -78.60 -40.66
CA ALA A 120 39.08 -79.40 -41.19
C ALA A 120 38.94 -80.89 -40.85
N LYS A 121 38.62 -81.23 -39.59
CA LYS A 121 38.39 -82.62 -39.16
C LYS A 121 37.17 -83.24 -39.85
N ASN A 122 36.09 -82.47 -40.01
CA ASN A 122 34.86 -82.93 -40.65
C ASN A 122 35.08 -83.19 -42.15
N ALA A 123 35.84 -82.33 -42.85
CA ALA A 123 36.24 -82.58 -44.23
C ALA A 123 37.12 -83.83 -44.39
N ALA A 124 38.02 -84.10 -43.43
CA ALA A 124 38.84 -85.32 -43.44
C ALA A 124 38.00 -86.60 -43.24
N VAL A 125 36.98 -86.56 -42.38
CA VAL A 125 36.00 -87.65 -42.23
C VAL A 125 35.17 -87.82 -43.50
N GLU A 126 34.70 -86.71 -44.09
CA GLU A 126 33.93 -86.70 -45.36
C GLU A 126 34.68 -87.45 -46.48
N MET A 127 35.98 -87.16 -46.64
CA MET A 127 36.82 -87.78 -47.67
C MET A 127 36.99 -89.29 -47.49
N ARG A 128 37.16 -89.77 -46.24
CA ARG A 128 37.36 -91.19 -45.96
C ARG A 128 36.11 -92.05 -46.21
N TRP A 129 34.92 -91.46 -46.36
CA TRP A 129 33.72 -92.24 -46.72
C TRP A 129 33.81 -92.87 -48.11
N ALA A 130 34.55 -92.24 -49.04
CA ALA A 130 34.78 -92.79 -50.36
C ALA A 130 35.67 -94.05 -50.29
N ASP A 131 36.72 -94.01 -49.46
CA ASP A 131 37.70 -95.10 -49.29
C ASP A 131 37.07 -96.38 -48.69
N LEU A 132 36.02 -96.24 -47.87
CA LEU A 132 35.30 -97.36 -47.25
C LEU A 132 34.66 -98.32 -48.27
N PHE A 133 34.37 -97.87 -49.49
CA PHE A 133 33.81 -98.72 -50.55
C PHE A 133 34.84 -99.68 -51.18
N GLU A 134 36.14 -99.49 -50.91
CA GLU A 134 37.22 -100.30 -51.49
C GLU A 134 37.51 -101.59 -50.68
N PHE A 135 36.99 -101.72 -49.46
CA PHE A 135 37.24 -102.88 -48.59
C PHE A 135 36.24 -104.02 -48.85
N SER A 136 36.76 -105.17 -49.31
CA SER A 136 35.95 -106.37 -49.59
C SER A 136 35.76 -107.31 -48.39
N MET A 137 36.57 -107.16 -47.34
CA MET A 137 36.52 -107.99 -46.14
C MET A 137 35.66 -107.32 -45.05
N PRO A 138 34.61 -107.99 -44.52
CA PRO A 138 33.73 -107.37 -43.53
C PRO A 138 34.41 -106.98 -42.20
N GLN A 139 35.49 -107.67 -41.81
CA GLN A 139 36.26 -107.37 -40.60
C GLN A 139 37.05 -106.07 -40.77
N ASP A 140 37.79 -105.92 -41.87
CA ASP A 140 38.57 -104.71 -42.18
C ASP A 140 37.65 -103.48 -42.36
N LEU A 141 36.47 -103.67 -42.97
CA LEU A 141 35.45 -102.61 -43.10
C LEU A 141 34.91 -102.18 -41.73
N HIS A 142 34.70 -103.13 -40.81
CA HIS A 142 34.22 -102.81 -39.46
C HIS A 142 35.26 -102.01 -38.67
N ASP A 143 36.53 -102.38 -38.75
CA ASP A 143 37.62 -101.68 -38.09
C ASP A 143 37.75 -100.23 -38.58
N GLU A 144 37.65 -99.98 -39.89
CA GLU A 144 37.67 -98.61 -40.44
C GLU A 144 36.39 -97.81 -40.14
N LEU A 145 35.23 -98.46 -40.09
CA LEU A 145 33.99 -97.83 -39.62
C LEU A 145 34.07 -97.44 -38.14
N GLU A 146 34.68 -98.27 -37.29
CA GLU A 146 34.96 -97.90 -35.90
C GLU A 146 35.94 -96.72 -35.82
N LEU A 147 36.97 -96.69 -36.68
CA LEU A 147 37.96 -95.61 -36.71
C LEU A 147 37.33 -94.28 -37.13
N GLN A 148 36.45 -94.30 -38.13
CA GLN A 148 35.63 -93.14 -38.50
C GLN A 148 34.65 -92.73 -37.39
N ASN A 149 33.97 -93.69 -36.76
CA ASN A 149 33.04 -93.40 -35.66
C ASN A 149 33.76 -92.74 -34.47
N ARG A 150 34.99 -93.19 -34.16
CA ARG A 150 35.87 -92.53 -33.17
C ARG A 150 36.22 -91.11 -33.58
N ALA A 151 36.57 -90.86 -34.85
CA ALA A 151 36.85 -89.51 -35.34
C ALA A 151 35.63 -88.57 -35.25
N CYS A 152 34.43 -89.06 -35.58
CA CYS A 152 33.17 -88.33 -35.38
C CYS A 152 32.90 -88.04 -33.90
N ALA A 153 33.14 -89.03 -33.02
CA ALA A 153 32.99 -88.87 -31.58
C ALA A 153 33.98 -87.84 -31.01
N GLU A 154 35.21 -87.76 -31.52
CA GLU A 154 36.19 -86.73 -31.14
C GLU A 154 35.73 -85.32 -31.54
N ILE A 155 35.11 -85.15 -32.72
CA ILE A 155 34.53 -83.85 -33.16
C ILE A 155 33.34 -83.46 -32.27
N LEU A 156 32.47 -84.41 -31.93
CA LEU A 156 31.36 -84.14 -31.00
C LEU A 156 31.90 -83.79 -29.61
N ALA A 157 32.93 -84.49 -29.13
CA ALA A 157 33.55 -84.23 -27.83
C ALA A 157 34.22 -82.84 -27.77
N SER A 158 34.83 -82.35 -28.85
CA SER A 158 35.39 -80.98 -28.91
C SER A 158 34.28 -79.93 -28.84
N LYS A 159 33.20 -80.11 -29.62
CA LYS A 159 32.01 -79.25 -29.58
C LYS A 159 31.35 -79.26 -28.20
N ASP A 160 31.16 -80.42 -27.61
CA ASP A 160 30.59 -80.58 -26.26
C ASP A 160 31.50 -79.98 -25.17
N ALA A 161 32.82 -79.94 -25.37
CA ALA A 161 33.74 -79.25 -24.47
C ALA A 161 33.56 -77.72 -24.56
N VAL A 162 33.45 -77.16 -25.77
CA VAL A 162 33.18 -75.73 -25.98
C VAL A 162 31.80 -75.35 -25.43
N ILE A 163 30.77 -76.18 -25.65
CA ILE A 163 29.43 -75.98 -25.10
C ILE A 163 29.47 -75.96 -23.56
N ARG A 164 30.15 -76.92 -22.93
CA ARG A 164 30.32 -76.94 -21.47
C ARG A 164 31.05 -75.70 -20.95
N GLU A 165 32.07 -75.23 -21.66
CA GLU A 165 32.77 -74.00 -21.31
C GLU A 165 31.82 -72.79 -21.35
N PHE A 166 31.03 -72.63 -22.42
CA PHE A 166 30.06 -71.54 -22.51
C PHE A 166 28.91 -71.64 -21.52
N LEU A 167 28.44 -72.85 -21.19
CA LEU A 167 27.47 -73.05 -20.12
C LEU A 167 28.03 -72.63 -18.76
N ASN A 168 29.31 -72.91 -18.49
CA ASN A 168 29.98 -72.45 -17.26
C ASN A 168 30.16 -70.92 -17.26
N GLN A 169 30.53 -70.33 -18.39
CA GLN A 169 30.59 -68.86 -18.52
C GLN A 169 29.22 -68.21 -18.35
N LEU A 170 28.13 -68.85 -18.81
CA LEU A 170 26.77 -68.37 -18.62
C LEU A 170 26.38 -68.38 -17.14
N LYS A 171 26.68 -69.47 -16.42
CA LYS A 171 26.49 -69.53 -14.94
C LYS A 171 27.32 -68.46 -14.22
N GLY A 172 28.57 -68.27 -14.61
CA GLY A 172 29.41 -67.21 -14.07
C GLY A 172 28.84 -65.81 -14.34
N LYS A 173 28.20 -65.60 -15.50
CA LYS A 173 27.50 -64.35 -15.84
C LYS A 173 26.27 -64.11 -14.96
N ASP A 174 25.51 -65.14 -14.63
CA ASP A 174 24.39 -65.03 -13.69
C ASP A 174 24.88 -64.63 -12.29
N GLU A 175 26.00 -65.20 -11.83
CA GLU A 175 26.64 -64.83 -10.56
C GLU A 175 27.18 -63.39 -10.59
N GLU A 176 27.88 -62.99 -11.66
CA GLU A 176 28.33 -61.60 -11.91
C GLU A 176 27.16 -60.62 -11.94
N TYR A 177 26.00 -61.01 -12.47
CA TYR A 177 24.82 -60.15 -12.53
C TYR A 177 24.24 -59.91 -11.13
N VAL A 178 24.16 -60.95 -10.31
CA VAL A 178 23.69 -60.83 -8.92
C VAL A 178 24.65 -59.98 -8.08
N THR A 179 25.96 -60.12 -8.26
CA THR A 179 26.93 -59.26 -7.56
C THR A 179 26.87 -57.82 -8.05
N ALA A 180 26.73 -57.58 -9.36
CA ALA A 180 26.54 -56.25 -9.92
C ALA A 180 25.28 -55.56 -9.37
N LEU A 181 24.16 -56.28 -9.24
CA LEU A 181 22.93 -55.73 -8.62
C LEU A 181 23.15 -55.32 -7.16
N LYS A 182 23.92 -56.10 -6.40
CA LYS A 182 24.26 -55.76 -5.00
C LYS A 182 25.13 -54.51 -4.93
N ILE A 183 26.18 -54.44 -5.75
CA ILE A 183 27.07 -53.27 -5.82
C ILE A 183 26.28 -52.04 -6.24
N GLN A 184 25.42 -52.15 -7.25
CA GLN A 184 24.58 -51.04 -7.70
C GLN A 184 23.60 -50.58 -6.60
N ALA A 185 23.03 -51.50 -5.83
CA ALA A 185 22.19 -51.14 -4.68
C ALA A 185 22.98 -50.36 -3.62
N GLU A 186 24.19 -50.82 -3.28
CA GLU A 186 25.09 -50.14 -2.33
C GLU A 186 25.55 -48.76 -2.85
N GLU A 187 25.81 -48.62 -4.15
CA GLU A 187 26.19 -47.34 -4.77
C GLU A 187 25.04 -46.33 -4.76
N VAL A 188 23.81 -46.79 -5.04
CA VAL A 188 22.61 -45.96 -4.94
C VAL A 188 22.36 -45.54 -3.49
N GLU A 189 22.52 -46.46 -2.53
CA GLU A 189 22.40 -46.15 -1.10
C GLU A 189 23.44 -45.11 -0.67
N LYS A 190 24.72 -45.28 -1.04
CA LYS A 190 25.78 -44.28 -0.79
C LYS A 190 25.46 -42.92 -1.41
N LEU A 191 24.91 -42.89 -2.62
CA LEU A 191 24.50 -41.64 -3.28
C LEU A 191 23.37 -40.96 -2.50
N VAL A 192 22.34 -41.72 -2.11
CA VAL A 192 21.21 -41.20 -1.33
C VAL A 192 21.66 -40.69 0.04
N ASP A 193 22.56 -41.40 0.72
CA ASP A 193 23.12 -40.98 2.00
C ASP A 193 23.91 -39.68 1.87
N ARG A 194 24.77 -39.56 0.86
CA ARG A 194 25.51 -38.31 0.61
C ARG A 194 24.60 -37.15 0.23
N MET A 195 23.57 -37.39 -0.59
CA MET A 195 22.59 -36.36 -0.92
C MET A 195 21.78 -35.91 0.31
N SER A 196 21.41 -36.85 1.18
CA SER A 196 20.66 -36.57 2.41
C SER A 196 21.53 -35.86 3.45
N GLN A 197 22.83 -36.18 3.51
CA GLN A 197 23.80 -35.46 4.33
C GLN A 197 24.02 -34.04 3.80
N GLN A 198 24.21 -33.86 2.49
CA GLN A 198 24.28 -32.54 1.84
C GLN A 198 23.07 -31.67 2.20
N TYR A 199 21.86 -32.24 2.14
CA TYR A 199 20.65 -31.47 2.42
C TYR A 199 20.63 -30.97 3.87
N ARG A 200 21.00 -31.82 4.83
CA ARG A 200 21.11 -31.46 6.25
C ARG A 200 22.19 -30.41 6.49
N GLU A 201 23.39 -30.61 5.97
CA GLU A 201 24.50 -29.65 6.11
C GLU A 201 24.15 -28.29 5.50
N MET A 202 23.49 -28.26 4.33
CA MET A 202 23.03 -27.00 3.74
C MET A 202 21.95 -26.33 4.58
N GLN A 203 21.02 -27.10 5.16
CA GLN A 203 19.99 -26.56 6.03
C GLN A 203 20.61 -25.91 7.29
N ASP A 204 21.52 -26.62 7.96
CA ASP A 204 22.22 -26.10 9.13
C ASP A 204 23.02 -24.82 8.81
N GLU A 205 23.67 -24.77 7.65
CA GLU A 205 24.38 -23.57 7.20
C GLU A 205 23.42 -22.41 6.85
N TYR A 206 22.26 -22.68 6.23
CA TYR A 206 21.26 -21.62 6.00
C TYR A 206 20.72 -21.06 7.32
N GLU A 207 20.47 -21.91 8.32
CA GLU A 207 20.03 -21.49 9.66
C GLU A 207 21.11 -20.63 10.34
N LEU A 208 22.36 -21.07 10.32
CA LEU A 208 23.49 -20.33 10.90
C LEU A 208 23.71 -18.98 10.22
N GLU A 209 23.69 -18.92 8.89
CA GLU A 209 23.89 -17.67 8.15
C GLU A 209 22.72 -16.70 8.36
N LEU A 210 21.49 -17.21 8.52
CA LEU A 210 20.33 -16.39 8.85
C LEU A 210 20.44 -15.79 10.25
N GLU A 211 20.85 -16.57 11.26
CA GLU A 211 21.12 -16.07 12.61
C GLU A 211 22.19 -14.97 12.60
N GLN A 212 23.28 -15.15 11.85
CA GLN A 212 24.33 -14.13 11.72
C GLN A 212 23.83 -12.84 11.06
N MET A 213 22.98 -12.95 10.03
CA MET A 213 22.35 -11.79 9.41
C MET A 213 21.45 -11.05 10.41
N GLU A 214 20.61 -11.77 11.16
CA GLU A 214 19.72 -11.19 12.16
C GLU A 214 20.53 -10.46 13.25
N ASP A 215 21.57 -11.09 13.78
CA ASP A 215 22.48 -10.50 14.76
C ASP A 215 23.16 -9.22 14.24
N ALA A 216 23.55 -9.20 12.96
CA ALA A 216 24.15 -8.03 12.34
C ALA A 216 23.16 -6.86 12.23
N PHE A 217 21.92 -7.14 11.80
CA PHE A 217 20.85 -6.13 11.73
C PHE A 217 20.40 -5.64 13.12
N LEU A 218 20.36 -6.51 14.12
CA LEU A 218 20.05 -6.12 15.50
C LEU A 218 21.13 -5.17 16.05
N LYS A 219 22.41 -5.48 15.83
CA LYS A 219 23.52 -4.60 16.23
C LYS A 219 23.46 -3.26 15.50
N GLU A 220 23.21 -3.26 14.19
CA GLU A 220 23.05 -2.03 13.40
C GLU A 220 21.88 -1.18 13.92
N ARG A 221 20.74 -1.80 14.24
CA ARG A 221 19.59 -1.12 14.83
C ARG A 221 19.94 -0.52 16.20
N ASP A 222 20.63 -1.26 17.05
CA ASP A 222 21.01 -0.79 18.38
C ASP A 222 22.00 0.38 18.31
N GLU A 223 22.96 0.33 17.38
CA GLU A 223 23.87 1.44 17.07
C GLU A 223 23.13 2.68 16.56
N LEU A 224 22.15 2.52 15.65
CA LEU A 224 21.33 3.62 15.16
C LEU A 224 20.48 4.24 16.28
N ILE A 225 19.87 3.43 17.14
CA ILE A 225 19.10 3.90 18.29
C ILE A 225 20.02 4.64 19.27
N ALA A 226 21.21 4.13 19.53
CA ALA A 226 22.18 4.78 20.41
C ALA A 226 22.62 6.15 19.87
N ASN A 227 22.91 6.25 18.57
CA ASN A 227 23.26 7.51 17.91
C ASN A 227 22.13 8.54 17.98
N ASN A 228 20.89 8.12 17.71
CA ASN A 228 19.72 9.01 17.80
C ASN A 228 19.47 9.47 19.25
N LYS A 229 19.67 8.59 20.24
CA LYS A 229 19.58 8.97 21.66
C LYS A 229 20.63 10.03 22.02
N LEU A 230 21.88 9.82 21.61
CA LEU A 230 22.95 10.80 21.83
C LEU A 230 22.66 12.13 21.14
N GLU A 231 22.09 12.11 19.94
CA GLU A 231 21.67 13.34 19.25
C GLU A 231 20.57 14.06 20.03
N ILE A 232 19.53 13.35 20.47
CA ILE A 232 18.44 13.89 21.30
C ILE A 232 18.99 14.48 22.60
N ASP A 233 19.86 13.76 23.29
CA ASP A 233 20.50 14.22 24.53
C ASP A 233 21.31 15.49 24.27
N SER A 234 22.06 15.57 23.17
CA SER A 234 22.80 16.76 22.79
C SER A 234 21.90 17.97 22.50
N LEU A 235 20.70 17.75 21.94
CA LEU A 235 19.72 18.80 21.71
C LEU A 235 19.10 19.28 23.02
N PHE A 236 18.83 18.38 23.97
CA PHE A 236 18.38 18.74 25.30
C PHE A 236 19.44 19.51 26.08
N GLU A 237 20.72 19.13 25.97
CA GLU A 237 21.85 19.86 26.55
C GLU A 237 21.91 21.29 26.00
N ARG A 238 21.89 21.44 24.67
CA ARG A 238 21.85 22.78 24.02
C ARG A 238 20.65 23.60 24.43
N ARG A 239 19.46 22.98 24.53
CA ARG A 239 18.26 23.66 25.00
C ARG A 239 18.43 24.16 26.43
N ARG A 240 18.98 23.31 27.31
CA ARG A 240 19.24 23.65 28.72
C ARG A 240 20.24 24.81 28.82
N GLU A 241 21.31 24.79 28.03
CA GLU A 241 22.27 25.90 27.94
C GLU A 241 21.58 27.21 27.51
N MET A 242 20.76 27.16 26.47
CA MET A 242 20.00 28.33 26.00
C MET A 242 18.99 28.85 27.05
N GLU A 243 18.33 27.95 27.78
CA GLU A 243 17.43 28.31 28.89
C GLU A 243 18.21 28.97 30.04
N MET A 244 19.40 28.48 30.39
CA MET A 244 20.25 29.12 31.40
C MET A 244 20.68 30.52 30.96
N VAL A 245 21.16 30.68 29.72
CA VAL A 245 21.54 31.99 29.17
C VAL A 245 20.37 32.97 29.18
N TYR A 246 19.16 32.51 28.83
CA TYR A 246 17.96 33.34 28.89
C TYR A 246 17.61 33.76 30.32
N MET A 247 17.73 32.84 31.28
CA MET A 247 17.47 33.12 32.71
C MET A 247 18.48 34.12 33.27
N GLU A 248 19.77 33.97 32.97
CA GLU A 248 20.81 34.94 33.35
C GLU A 248 20.56 36.31 32.69
N ALA A 249 20.22 36.34 31.40
CA ALA A 249 19.88 37.58 30.69
C ALA A 249 18.59 38.24 31.23
N LYS A 250 17.67 37.47 31.79
CA LYS A 250 16.49 38.00 32.49
C LYS A 250 16.89 38.56 33.85
N GLN A 251 17.65 37.80 34.64
CA GLN A 251 18.09 38.23 35.96
C GLN A 251 18.90 39.52 35.90
N THR A 252 19.83 39.63 34.95
CA THR A 252 20.61 40.87 34.75
C THR A 252 19.74 42.08 34.38
N ARG A 253 18.69 41.90 33.57
CA ARG A 253 17.71 42.96 33.29
C ARG A 253 16.89 43.34 34.53
N ASP A 254 16.46 42.35 35.30
CA ASP A 254 15.72 42.58 36.54
C ASP A 254 16.59 43.33 37.57
N GLU A 255 17.88 42.99 37.66
CA GLU A 255 18.88 43.71 38.47
C GLU A 255 19.08 45.16 37.99
N GLN A 256 19.12 45.39 36.67
CA GLN A 256 19.18 46.75 36.10
C GLN A 256 17.94 47.57 36.47
N TYR A 257 16.74 47.01 36.37
CA TYR A 257 15.52 47.72 36.77
C TYR A 257 15.48 48.03 38.26
N LEU A 258 16.00 47.14 39.12
CA LEU A 258 16.13 47.41 40.54
C LEU A 258 17.09 48.57 40.81
N GLN A 259 18.24 48.61 40.11
CA GLN A 259 19.18 49.73 40.18
C GLN A 259 18.52 51.05 39.72
N GLU A 260 17.79 51.04 38.60
CA GLU A 260 17.09 52.23 38.11
C GLU A 260 16.04 52.74 39.11
N ILE A 261 15.32 51.84 39.79
CA ILE A 261 14.37 52.20 40.85
C ILE A 261 15.10 52.80 42.06
N GLU A 262 16.25 52.24 42.45
CA GLU A 262 17.07 52.78 43.54
C GLU A 262 17.60 54.18 43.17
N ASP A 263 18.10 54.37 41.96
CA ASP A 263 18.55 55.68 41.45
C ASP A 263 17.41 56.70 41.39
N LEU A 264 16.19 56.27 41.02
CA LEU A 264 15.01 57.14 41.07
C LEU A 264 14.68 57.53 42.51
N ARG A 265 14.74 56.60 43.47
CA ARG A 265 14.51 56.91 44.89
C ARG A 265 15.54 57.89 45.45
N VAL A 266 16.80 57.75 45.05
CA VAL A 266 17.86 58.69 45.43
C VAL A 266 17.58 60.07 44.84
N ARG A 267 17.24 60.15 43.54
CA ARG A 267 16.87 61.41 42.89
C ARG A 267 15.66 62.08 43.53
N ASP A 268 14.60 61.33 43.81
CA ASP A 268 13.41 61.87 44.49
C ASP A 268 13.77 62.41 45.90
N ALA A 269 14.68 61.75 46.62
CA ALA A 269 15.17 62.21 47.91
C ALA A 269 16.03 63.48 47.79
N GLU A 270 16.86 63.56 46.75
CA GLU A 270 17.64 64.75 46.42
C GLU A 270 16.74 65.94 46.05
N ASP A 271 15.75 65.73 45.19
CA ASP A 271 14.76 66.75 44.79
C ASP A 271 13.94 67.22 46.00
N TYR A 272 13.54 66.31 46.89
CA TYR A 272 12.87 66.66 48.14
C TYR A 272 13.77 67.52 49.03
N ASN A 273 15.05 67.15 49.17
CA ASN A 273 16.01 67.94 49.95
C ASN A 273 16.26 69.31 49.30
N GLU A 274 16.35 69.39 47.98
CA GLU A 274 16.50 70.65 47.25
C GLU A 274 15.28 71.56 47.47
N LEU A 275 14.07 71.02 47.34
CA LEU A 275 12.83 71.75 47.62
C LEU A 275 12.76 72.19 49.08
N LYS A 276 13.16 71.33 50.01
CA LYS A 276 13.23 71.65 51.44
C LYS A 276 14.17 72.83 51.69
N ILE A 277 15.36 72.84 51.11
CA ILE A 277 16.30 73.98 51.20
C ILE A 277 15.68 75.24 50.59
N LYS A 278 15.03 75.17 49.43
CA LYS A 278 14.33 76.31 48.80
C LYS A 278 13.22 76.86 49.70
N LEU A 279 12.47 76.00 50.38
CA LEU A 279 11.42 76.43 51.31
C LEU A 279 12.00 77.01 52.60
N GLU A 280 13.02 76.39 53.19
CA GLU A 280 13.70 76.91 54.38
C GLU A 280 14.35 78.27 54.11
N THR A 281 14.99 78.45 52.96
CA THR A 281 15.55 79.75 52.54
C THR A 281 14.44 80.79 52.32
N ASN A 282 13.33 80.44 51.66
CA ASN A 282 12.19 81.33 51.53
C ASN A 282 11.61 81.72 52.91
N ILE A 283 11.50 80.77 53.84
CA ILE A 283 11.08 81.05 55.23
C ILE A 283 12.02 82.05 55.87
N GLN A 284 13.34 81.85 55.77
CA GLN A 284 14.33 82.80 56.30
C GLN A 284 14.17 84.20 55.69
N THR A 285 13.95 84.30 54.37
CA THR A 285 13.71 85.61 53.74
C THR A 285 12.42 86.27 54.21
N LEU A 286 11.35 85.48 54.43
CA LEU A 286 10.08 85.96 54.95
C LEU A 286 10.18 86.38 56.41
N GLU A 287 10.98 85.67 57.22
CA GLU A 287 11.29 86.04 58.60
C GLU A 287 12.04 87.37 58.65
N GLN A 288 13.05 87.55 57.80
CA GLN A 288 13.77 88.82 57.66
C GLN A 288 12.84 89.96 57.24
N GLN A 289 11.98 89.74 56.23
CA GLN A 289 10.97 90.71 55.82
C GLN A 289 9.96 91.00 56.93
N LEU A 290 9.58 90.01 57.75
CA LEU A 290 8.71 90.21 58.90
C LEU A 290 9.37 91.07 59.98
N GLU A 291 10.66 90.90 60.23
CA GLU A 291 11.41 91.74 61.18
C GLU A 291 11.61 93.16 60.66
N GLU A 292 11.88 93.33 59.37
CA GLU A 292 11.87 94.64 58.70
C GLU A 292 10.49 95.30 58.82
N MET A 293 9.43 94.56 58.48
CA MET A 293 8.06 95.05 58.60
C MET A 293 7.70 95.36 60.05
N ARG A 294 8.12 94.56 61.03
CA ARG A 294 7.90 94.82 62.46
C ARG A 294 8.56 96.12 62.90
N ALA A 295 9.78 96.41 62.43
CA ALA A 295 10.44 97.69 62.65
C ALA A 295 9.67 98.86 62.00
N THR A 296 9.17 98.69 60.76
CA THR A 296 8.33 99.72 60.11
C THR A 296 6.97 99.91 60.80
N TYR A 297 6.37 98.84 61.33
CA TYR A 297 5.09 98.91 62.02
C TYR A 297 5.24 99.56 63.38
N GLN A 298 6.35 99.37 64.09
CA GLN A 298 6.63 100.07 65.34
C GLN A 298 6.72 101.60 65.13
N LEU A 299 7.26 102.02 63.99
CA LEU A 299 7.24 103.42 63.55
C LEU A 299 5.83 103.91 63.17
N ASN A 300 5.04 103.04 62.53
CA ASN A 300 3.69 103.37 62.10
C ASN A 300 2.64 103.26 63.23
N THR A 301 2.84 102.48 64.28
CA THR A 301 1.92 102.40 65.45
C THR A 301 1.78 103.74 66.13
N GLU A 302 2.87 104.52 66.21
CA GLU A 302 2.83 105.90 66.70
C GLU A 302 2.00 106.83 65.78
N LYS A 303 1.95 106.53 64.47
CA LYS A 303 1.11 107.26 63.51
C LYS A 303 -0.34 106.76 63.46
N LEU A 304 -0.58 105.50 63.85
CA LEU A 304 -1.86 104.81 63.69
C LEU A 304 -2.77 104.92 64.92
N GLU A 305 -2.26 105.16 66.13
CA GLU A 305 -3.09 105.49 67.31
C GLU A 305 -4.02 106.69 67.07
N TYR A 306 -3.62 107.60 66.17
CA TYR A 306 -4.42 108.73 65.72
C TYR A 306 -5.53 108.33 64.75
N ASN A 307 -5.24 107.44 63.80
CA ASN A 307 -6.21 106.98 62.79
C ASN A 307 -7.20 105.93 63.32
N TYR A 308 -6.81 105.16 64.35
CA TYR A 308 -7.60 104.06 64.91
C TYR A 308 -8.95 104.49 65.50
N ARG A 309 -9.06 105.70 66.07
CA ARG A 309 -10.33 106.22 66.61
C ARG A 309 -11.40 106.49 65.57
N VAL A 310 -11.04 106.68 64.31
CA VAL A 310 -11.97 107.07 63.23
C VAL A 310 -12.49 105.86 62.44
N LEU A 311 -11.74 104.75 62.45
CA LEU A 311 -12.05 103.56 61.66
C LEU A 311 -12.86 102.50 62.43
N THR A 312 -12.85 102.54 63.76
CA THR A 312 -13.61 101.61 64.63
C THR A 312 -15.13 101.64 64.41
N GLU A 313 -15.69 102.78 63.97
CA GLU A 313 -17.13 102.86 63.69
C GLU A 313 -17.52 102.28 62.32
N ARG A 314 -16.58 102.12 61.38
CA ARG A 314 -16.87 101.60 60.03
C ARG A 314 -16.74 100.07 59.92
N ASP A 315 -15.94 99.44 60.78
CA ASP A 315 -15.71 97.98 60.74
C ASP A 315 -16.87 97.15 61.31
N MET A 316 -17.73 97.77 62.13
CA MET A 316 -18.91 97.10 62.71
C MET A 316 -19.99 96.76 61.66
N GLU A 317 -20.09 97.54 60.58
CA GLU A 317 -21.10 97.33 59.53
C GLU A 317 -20.62 96.33 58.45
N ASN A 318 -19.32 96.29 58.16
CA ASN A 318 -18.74 95.43 57.13
C ASN A 318 -18.60 93.95 57.55
N THR A 319 -18.51 93.68 58.84
CA THR A 319 -18.39 92.31 59.38
C THR A 319 -19.70 91.51 59.27
N ALA A 320 -20.85 92.19 59.32
CA ALA A 320 -22.16 91.56 59.22
C ALA A 320 -22.44 90.98 57.82
N THR A 321 -22.10 91.72 56.75
CA THR A 321 -22.36 91.33 55.35
C THR A 321 -21.48 90.16 54.88
N LEU A 322 -20.23 90.09 55.35
CA LEU A 322 -19.27 89.02 55.03
C LEU A 322 -19.71 87.64 55.57
N SER A 323 -20.38 87.63 56.74
CA SER A 323 -20.88 86.40 57.38
C SER A 323 -22.02 85.74 56.59
N GLN A 324 -22.80 86.53 55.85
CA GLN A 324 -23.95 86.06 55.06
C GLN A 324 -23.49 85.44 53.73
N GLN A 325 -22.46 85.99 53.09
CA GLN A 325 -21.91 85.42 51.85
C GLN A 325 -21.12 84.13 52.08
N LYS A 326 -20.35 84.02 53.18
CA LYS A 326 -19.62 82.77 53.53
C LYS A 326 -20.55 81.55 53.70
N ARG A 327 -21.74 81.76 54.28
CA ARG A 327 -22.74 80.69 54.45
C ARG A 327 -23.37 80.22 53.13
N LYS A 328 -23.55 81.10 52.14
CA LYS A 328 -24.00 80.70 50.78
C LYS A 328 -22.91 79.93 50.03
N LEU A 329 -21.65 80.35 50.15
CA LEU A 329 -20.52 79.68 49.51
C LEU A 329 -20.33 78.24 50.01
N ALA A 330 -20.46 78.00 51.31
CA ALA A 330 -20.34 76.65 51.88
C ALA A 330 -21.39 75.68 51.32
N ARG A 331 -22.66 76.09 51.25
CA ARG A 331 -23.75 75.24 50.71
C ARG A 331 -23.55 74.89 49.23
N LEU A 332 -23.05 75.83 48.43
CA LEU A 332 -22.76 75.58 47.02
C LEU A 332 -21.56 74.64 46.83
N LYS A 333 -20.53 74.75 47.68
CA LYS A 333 -19.39 73.82 47.67
C LYS A 333 -19.81 72.39 48.03
N ASP A 334 -20.65 72.22 49.04
CA ASP A 334 -21.14 70.90 49.44
C ASP A 334 -22.05 70.26 48.36
N ALA A 335 -22.92 71.07 47.72
CA ALA A 335 -23.73 70.61 46.60
C ALA A 335 -22.87 70.18 45.39
N LEU A 336 -21.82 70.94 45.08
CA LEU A 336 -20.87 70.62 44.02
C LEU A 336 -20.06 69.35 44.34
N ALA A 337 -19.56 69.20 45.57
CA ALA A 337 -18.86 68.00 46.00
C ALA A 337 -19.75 66.75 45.93
N THR A 338 -21.02 66.87 46.32
CA THR A 338 -22.01 65.79 46.22
C THR A 338 -22.28 65.41 44.76
N LEU A 339 -22.35 66.39 43.86
CA LEU A 339 -22.57 66.15 42.43
C LEU A 339 -21.35 65.48 41.77
N ILE A 340 -20.13 65.91 42.12
CA ILE A 340 -18.88 65.28 41.66
C ILE A 340 -18.78 63.84 42.15
N ALA A 341 -19.12 63.56 43.41
CA ALA A 341 -19.09 62.20 43.95
C ALA A 341 -20.09 61.28 43.21
N LYS A 342 -21.31 61.76 42.95
CA LYS A 342 -22.30 61.00 42.16
C LYS A 342 -21.84 60.75 40.74
N TYR A 343 -21.26 61.76 40.08
CA TYR A 343 -20.71 61.62 38.72
C TYR A 343 -19.58 60.59 38.67
N ASN A 344 -18.62 60.66 39.58
CA ASN A 344 -17.51 59.70 39.64
C ASN A 344 -18.01 58.28 39.94
N GLN A 345 -19.04 58.13 40.78
CA GLN A 345 -19.66 56.84 41.06
C GLN A 345 -20.35 56.25 39.82
N THR A 346 -21.10 57.06 39.05
CA THR A 346 -21.73 56.59 37.81
C THR A 346 -20.68 56.28 36.74
N ASP A 347 -19.67 57.13 36.58
CA ASP A 347 -18.57 56.95 35.62
C ASP A 347 -17.75 55.68 35.91
N ALA A 348 -17.48 55.39 37.20
CA ALA A 348 -16.82 54.15 37.59
C ALA A 348 -17.68 52.90 37.32
N ARG A 349 -18.99 52.97 37.61
CA ARG A 349 -19.92 51.88 37.31
C ARG A 349 -20.01 51.59 35.82
N ASP A 350 -20.14 52.62 35.01
CA ASP A 350 -20.28 52.50 33.57
C ASP A 350 -18.97 52.00 32.92
N ARG A 351 -17.80 52.44 33.43
CA ARG A 351 -16.50 51.88 33.00
C ARG A 351 -16.38 50.39 33.31
N HIS A 352 -16.72 49.97 34.52
CA HIS A 352 -16.68 48.56 34.91
C HIS A 352 -17.60 47.71 34.03
N GLN A 353 -18.84 48.16 33.80
CA GLN A 353 -19.79 47.45 32.93
C GLN A 353 -19.29 47.36 31.49
N ASN A 354 -18.68 48.44 30.97
CA ASN A 354 -18.09 48.43 29.64
C ASN A 354 -16.88 47.50 29.54
N GLU A 355 -16.04 47.42 30.58
CA GLU A 355 -14.91 46.50 30.65
C GLU A 355 -15.41 45.04 30.65
N GLU A 356 -16.36 44.70 31.53
CA GLU A 356 -16.98 43.36 31.58
C GLU A 356 -17.59 42.95 30.24
N LEU A 357 -18.42 43.82 29.64
CA LEU A 357 -19.04 43.56 28.33
C LEU A 357 -18.00 43.41 27.22
N THR A 358 -16.91 44.17 27.26
CA THR A 358 -15.84 44.08 26.26
C THR A 358 -15.06 42.77 26.41
N GLU A 359 -14.81 42.32 27.64
CA GLU A 359 -14.17 41.02 27.90
C GLU A 359 -15.04 39.85 27.48
N GLU A 360 -16.34 39.88 27.80
CA GLU A 360 -17.31 38.89 27.34
C GLU A 360 -17.41 38.85 25.82
N TYR A 361 -17.47 40.00 25.17
CA TYR A 361 -17.48 40.10 23.71
C TYR A 361 -16.20 39.53 23.07
N ARG A 362 -15.02 39.85 23.62
CA ARG A 362 -13.74 39.27 23.17
C ARG A 362 -13.71 37.76 23.35
N ARG A 363 -14.20 37.25 24.49
CA ARG A 363 -14.29 35.82 24.78
C ARG A 363 -15.22 35.11 23.81
N LEU A 364 -16.41 35.65 23.58
CA LEU A 364 -17.39 35.10 22.65
C LEU A 364 -16.87 35.09 21.21
N THR A 365 -16.20 36.17 20.79
CA THR A 365 -15.56 36.26 19.47
C THR A 365 -14.47 35.20 19.29
N LYS A 366 -13.66 34.95 20.34
CA LYS A 366 -12.66 33.88 20.33
C LYS A 366 -13.31 32.50 20.23
N GLN A 367 -14.34 32.25 21.04
CA GLN A 367 -15.10 30.99 20.99
C GLN A 367 -15.74 30.76 19.63
N TYR A 368 -16.29 31.79 18.99
CA TYR A 368 -16.87 31.71 17.65
C TYR A 368 -15.83 31.37 16.58
N ARG A 369 -14.66 32.03 16.60
CA ARG A 369 -13.55 31.70 15.69
C ARG A 369 -13.02 30.29 15.90
N ASP A 370 -12.90 29.86 17.16
CA ASP A 370 -12.48 28.49 17.48
C ASP A 370 -13.54 27.46 17.04
N LEU A 371 -14.83 27.79 17.13
CA LEU A 371 -15.90 26.95 16.61
C LEU A 371 -15.86 26.85 15.08
N GLN A 372 -15.65 27.95 14.36
CA GLN A 372 -15.49 27.92 12.90
C GLN A 372 -14.29 27.08 12.47
N ARG A 373 -13.14 27.19 13.16
CA ARG A 373 -11.98 26.34 12.90
C ARG A 373 -12.27 24.87 13.17
N LYS A 374 -12.95 24.57 14.26
CA LYS A 374 -13.38 23.20 14.58
C LYS A 374 -14.32 22.67 13.50
N TYR A 375 -15.28 23.46 13.05
CA TYR A 375 -16.22 23.06 11.99
C TYR A 375 -15.49 22.72 10.68
N ALA A 376 -14.61 23.61 10.20
CA ALA A 376 -13.81 23.35 9.00
C ALA A 376 -12.90 22.11 9.15
N HIS A 377 -12.32 21.92 10.34
CA HIS A 377 -11.52 20.74 10.63
C HIS A 377 -12.36 19.46 10.64
N PHE A 378 -13.55 19.47 11.27
CA PHE A 378 -14.48 18.35 11.27
C PHE A 378 -14.99 18.03 9.87
N GLU A 379 -15.39 19.03 9.08
CA GLU A 379 -15.84 18.83 7.71
C GLU A 379 -14.77 18.15 6.84
N THR A 380 -13.51 18.60 6.96
CA THR A 380 -12.38 18.01 6.25
C THR A 380 -12.07 16.59 6.75
N SER A 381 -12.03 16.40 8.07
CA SER A 381 -11.78 15.10 8.70
C SER A 381 -12.87 14.09 8.35
N ASP A 382 -14.13 14.48 8.42
CA ASP A 382 -15.27 13.60 8.20
C ASP A 382 -15.42 13.28 6.72
N SER A 383 -15.15 14.24 5.82
CA SER A 383 -15.06 13.97 4.38
C SER A 383 -13.92 13.00 4.05
N SER A 384 -12.73 13.18 4.63
CA SER A 384 -11.59 12.25 4.44
C SER A 384 -11.91 10.85 4.96
N LYS A 385 -12.46 10.75 6.18
CA LYS A 385 -12.86 9.46 6.76
C LYS A 385 -13.94 8.79 5.93
N PHE A 386 -14.93 9.53 5.45
CA PHE A 386 -15.97 8.99 4.58
C PHE A 386 -15.37 8.47 3.27
N ASP A 387 -14.48 9.23 2.63
CA ASP A 387 -13.84 8.82 1.38
C ASP A 387 -12.90 7.61 1.57
N GLU A 388 -12.20 7.52 2.69
CA GLU A 388 -11.36 6.37 3.05
C GLU A 388 -12.19 5.11 3.29
N VAL A 389 -13.27 5.22 4.08
CA VAL A 389 -14.19 4.11 4.36
C VAL A 389 -14.90 3.67 3.08
N TRP A 390 -15.30 4.62 2.23
CA TRP A 390 -15.89 4.34 0.92
C TRP A 390 -14.93 3.57 0.04
N GLN A 391 -13.67 4.03 -0.10
CA GLN A 391 -12.65 3.34 -0.89
C GLN A 391 -12.36 1.95 -0.37
N MET A 392 -12.25 1.77 0.95
CA MET A 392 -12.01 0.46 1.56
C MET A 392 -13.15 -0.52 1.22
N HIS A 393 -14.41 -0.09 1.35
CA HIS A 393 -15.57 -0.94 1.03
C HIS A 393 -15.73 -1.17 -0.47
N GLU A 394 -15.43 -0.16 -1.30
CA GLU A 394 -15.41 -0.28 -2.75
C GLU A 394 -14.36 -1.31 -3.20
N GLU A 395 -13.14 -1.24 -2.68
CA GLU A 395 -12.08 -2.23 -2.94
C GLU A 395 -12.44 -3.63 -2.45
N GLU A 396 -13.10 -3.75 -1.30
CA GLU A 396 -13.60 -5.05 -0.81
C GLU A 396 -14.67 -5.62 -1.75
N ALA A 397 -15.60 -4.79 -2.22
CA ALA A 397 -16.63 -5.19 -3.17
C ALA A 397 -16.02 -5.60 -4.51
N ILE A 398 -15.08 -4.81 -5.06
CA ILE A 398 -14.35 -5.13 -6.30
C ILE A 398 -13.63 -6.46 -6.17
N ARG A 399 -12.89 -6.70 -5.08
CA ARG A 399 -12.20 -7.99 -4.84
C ARG A 399 -13.17 -9.16 -4.81
N LYS A 400 -14.34 -9.00 -4.18
CA LYS A 400 -15.39 -10.04 -4.17
C LYS A 400 -15.94 -10.30 -5.56
N ILE A 401 -16.13 -9.27 -6.38
CA ILE A 401 -16.65 -9.41 -7.74
C ILE A 401 -15.58 -10.00 -8.68
N GLU A 402 -14.31 -9.63 -8.56
CA GLU A 402 -13.21 -10.26 -9.30
C GLU A 402 -13.09 -11.75 -8.97
N LYS A 403 -13.26 -12.11 -7.70
CA LYS A 403 -13.36 -13.52 -7.28
C LYS A 403 -14.59 -14.22 -7.87
N LEU A 404 -15.72 -13.53 -7.95
CA LEU A 404 -16.93 -14.07 -8.57
C LEU A 404 -16.75 -14.26 -10.09
N LEU A 405 -16.14 -13.30 -10.78
CA LEU A 405 -15.87 -13.36 -12.22
C LEU A 405 -14.82 -14.42 -12.57
N SER A 406 -13.79 -14.61 -11.74
CA SER A 406 -12.82 -15.70 -11.93
C SER A 406 -13.46 -17.07 -11.71
N ALA A 407 -14.32 -17.22 -10.69
CA ALA A 407 -15.11 -18.43 -10.50
C ALA A 407 -16.07 -18.67 -11.69
N ASP A 408 -16.72 -17.62 -12.19
CA ASP A 408 -17.59 -17.68 -13.37
C ASP A 408 -16.83 -18.13 -14.63
N CYS A 409 -15.62 -17.61 -14.85
CA CYS A 409 -14.74 -18.00 -15.93
C CYS A 409 -14.37 -19.49 -15.86
N ILE A 410 -13.90 -19.95 -14.69
CA ILE A 410 -13.54 -21.35 -14.47
C ILE A 410 -14.74 -22.27 -14.72
N ILE A 411 -15.93 -21.92 -14.22
CA ILE A 411 -17.14 -22.74 -14.40
C ILE A 411 -17.57 -22.77 -15.87
N HIS A 412 -17.54 -21.62 -16.55
CA HIS A 412 -17.93 -21.54 -17.97
C HIS A 412 -16.98 -22.33 -18.87
N GLU A 413 -15.67 -22.21 -18.67
CA GLU A 413 -14.67 -22.88 -19.50
C GLU A 413 -14.53 -24.36 -19.15
N GLN A 414 -14.42 -24.70 -17.85
CA GLN A 414 -14.10 -26.08 -17.45
C GLN A 414 -15.33 -26.98 -17.30
N GLN A 415 -16.45 -26.46 -16.76
CA GLN A 415 -17.64 -27.30 -16.49
C GLN A 415 -18.64 -27.27 -17.65
N LEU A 416 -18.85 -26.10 -18.26
CA LEU A 416 -19.80 -25.93 -19.36
C LEU A 416 -19.16 -26.08 -20.74
N GLY A 417 -17.83 -25.92 -20.86
CA GLY A 417 -17.12 -25.98 -22.15
C GLY A 417 -17.46 -24.82 -23.09
N LEU A 418 -17.96 -23.71 -22.55
CA LEU A 418 -18.36 -22.53 -23.31
C LEU A 418 -17.28 -21.45 -23.21
N THR A 419 -17.11 -20.65 -24.25
CA THR A 419 -16.20 -19.50 -24.22
C THR A 419 -16.71 -18.45 -23.25
N TRP A 420 -15.93 -18.14 -22.21
CA TRP A 420 -16.27 -17.07 -21.28
C TRP A 420 -16.01 -15.70 -21.92
N ARG A 421 -16.94 -14.75 -21.73
CA ARG A 421 -16.77 -13.35 -22.15
C ARG A 421 -16.85 -12.44 -20.93
N PRO A 422 -15.87 -11.53 -20.75
CA PRO A 422 -15.92 -10.57 -19.67
C PRO A 422 -17.10 -9.58 -19.86
N PRO A 423 -17.67 -9.04 -18.76
CA PRO A 423 -18.66 -7.97 -18.85
C PRO A 423 -18.12 -6.76 -19.64
N ALA A 424 -18.98 -6.09 -20.41
CA ALA A 424 -18.61 -5.06 -21.40
C ALA A 424 -17.93 -3.81 -20.83
N GLN A 425 -17.98 -3.58 -19.51
CA GLN A 425 -17.30 -2.47 -18.84
C GLN A 425 -16.56 -2.98 -17.60
N SER A 426 -15.29 -2.61 -17.46
CA SER A 426 -14.53 -2.91 -16.25
C SER A 426 -15.13 -2.13 -15.08
N ILE A 427 -15.42 -2.81 -13.97
CA ILE A 427 -15.98 -2.23 -12.74
C ILE A 427 -15.13 -1.05 -12.24
N ARG A 428 -13.82 -1.10 -12.53
CA ARG A 428 -12.85 -0.04 -12.22
C ARG A 428 -13.08 1.28 -12.97
N ASN A 429 -13.87 1.25 -14.04
CA ASN A 429 -14.21 2.42 -14.84
C ASN A 429 -15.47 3.13 -14.32
N TRP A 430 -16.32 2.48 -13.51
CA TRP A 430 -17.44 3.16 -12.85
C TRP A 430 -16.97 4.18 -11.80
N SER A 431 -15.86 3.91 -11.14
CA SER A 431 -15.27 4.84 -10.16
C SER A 431 -14.42 5.94 -10.80
N ARG A 432 -13.79 5.65 -11.96
CA ARG A 432 -13.02 6.65 -12.72
C ARG A 432 -13.87 7.73 -13.37
N SER A 433 -15.12 7.43 -13.73
CA SER A 433 -16.06 8.47 -14.18
C SER A 433 -16.29 9.57 -13.13
N ARG A 434 -16.03 9.28 -11.84
CA ARG A 434 -16.10 10.26 -10.74
C ARG A 434 -14.85 11.14 -10.58
N ARG A 435 -13.71 10.79 -11.19
CA ARG A 435 -12.43 11.51 -11.00
C ARG A 435 -11.82 12.11 -12.27
N ASP A 436 -12.24 11.69 -13.47
CA ASP A 436 -11.51 12.00 -14.72
C ASP A 436 -12.24 12.91 -15.73
N SER A 437 -13.18 13.76 -15.30
CA SER A 437 -13.78 14.79 -16.18
C SER A 437 -12.84 15.98 -16.49
N LYS A 438 -11.52 15.77 -16.39
CA LYS A 438 -10.48 16.73 -16.80
C LYS A 438 -9.37 16.01 -17.56
N ARG A 439 -9.65 15.51 -18.77
CA ARG A 439 -8.77 15.64 -19.96
C ARG A 439 -9.29 14.81 -21.14
N ASP A 440 -9.22 15.45 -22.29
CA ASP A 440 -9.34 14.96 -23.67
C ASP A 440 -10.68 14.35 -24.10
N GLU A 441 -11.43 15.12 -24.92
CA GLU A 441 -11.38 14.95 -26.37
C GLU A 441 -12.06 16.13 -27.07
N ASN A 442 -11.41 16.59 -28.14
CA ASN A 442 -11.89 17.61 -29.06
C ASN A 442 -11.52 17.10 -30.45
N GLU A 443 -12.45 16.50 -31.20
CA GLU A 443 -12.52 16.61 -32.66
C GLU A 443 -13.80 16.00 -33.26
N ALA A 444 -14.46 16.85 -34.05
CA ALA A 444 -15.10 16.62 -35.34
C ALA A 444 -16.42 15.81 -35.47
N ASN A 445 -17.52 16.59 -35.46
CA ASN A 445 -18.46 16.86 -36.56
C ASN A 445 -19.39 15.75 -37.15
N PRO A 446 -20.59 16.15 -37.61
CA PRO A 446 -21.76 15.32 -37.84
C PRO A 446 -21.84 14.82 -39.28
N ASN A 447 -22.63 13.78 -39.49
CA ASN A 447 -23.36 13.62 -40.74
C ASN A 447 -24.71 12.94 -40.53
N GLN A 448 -25.66 13.54 -41.23
CA GLN A 448 -27.05 13.23 -41.42
C GLN A 448 -27.16 12.16 -42.53
N ASP A 449 -28.08 11.19 -42.39
CA ASP A 449 -29.10 10.85 -43.40
C ASP A 449 -29.75 9.48 -43.13
N ASP A 450 -31.07 9.56 -42.89
CA ASP A 450 -32.23 8.78 -43.36
C ASP A 450 -32.16 7.35 -43.94
N PHE A 451 -33.36 6.72 -43.89
CA PHE A 451 -33.90 5.46 -44.44
C PHE A 451 -33.77 4.24 -43.51
N ASP A 452 -34.80 3.44 -43.19
CA ASP A 452 -36.20 3.37 -43.61
C ASP A 452 -37.06 2.56 -42.58
N ASP A 453 -38.34 2.91 -42.54
CA ASP A 453 -39.57 2.14 -42.28
C ASP A 453 -39.51 0.62 -41.93
N GLU A 454 -40.18 0.21 -40.84
CA GLU A 454 -41.37 -0.67 -40.92
C GLU A 454 -42.04 -0.87 -39.55
N SER A 455 -43.35 -0.66 -39.54
CA SER A 455 -44.33 -0.85 -38.47
C SER A 455 -44.27 -2.20 -37.73
N ILE A 456 -44.58 -2.20 -36.43
CA ILE A 456 -45.49 -3.17 -35.76
C ILE A 456 -46.09 -2.50 -34.51
N GLU A 457 -47.39 -2.23 -34.58
CA GLU A 457 -48.22 -1.91 -33.41
C GLU A 457 -48.34 -3.15 -32.52
N ALA A 458 -47.89 -3.04 -31.27
CA ALA A 458 -48.25 -3.96 -30.21
C ALA A 458 -48.73 -3.17 -28.98
N TYR A 459 -50.01 -3.36 -28.69
CA TYR A 459 -50.80 -2.84 -27.59
C TYR A 459 -50.04 -2.85 -26.24
N THR A 460 -49.82 -1.70 -25.63
CA THR A 460 -49.37 -1.56 -24.23
C THR A 460 -50.34 -0.66 -23.44
N PRO A 461 -50.55 -0.93 -22.13
CA PRO A 461 -51.62 -0.29 -21.33
C PRO A 461 -51.35 1.20 -21.11
N PRO A 462 -52.37 2.03 -20.79
CA PRO A 462 -52.19 3.45 -20.57
C PRO A 462 -51.41 3.67 -19.26
N VAL A 463 -50.10 3.89 -19.35
CA VAL A 463 -49.30 4.34 -18.20
C VAL A 463 -49.62 5.82 -17.98
N LYS A 464 -50.07 6.16 -16.77
CA LYS A 464 -50.29 7.56 -16.36
C LYS A 464 -48.96 8.31 -16.48
N LYS A 465 -48.92 9.34 -17.33
CA LYS A 465 -47.73 10.19 -17.54
C LYS A 465 -47.36 10.93 -16.24
N ILE A 466 -46.07 11.16 -16.06
CA ILE A 466 -45.51 11.93 -14.94
C ILE A 466 -46.04 13.37 -14.99
N SER A 467 -46.30 13.98 -13.82
CA SER A 467 -46.83 15.36 -13.75
C SER A 467 -45.81 16.38 -14.28
N GLY A 468 -46.12 17.02 -15.41
CA GLY A 468 -45.22 17.98 -16.08
C GLY A 468 -44.90 19.23 -15.25
N ALA A 469 -45.84 19.66 -14.39
CA ALA A 469 -45.63 20.80 -13.50
C ALA A 469 -44.61 20.48 -12.38
N LYS A 470 -44.70 19.29 -11.78
CA LYS A 470 -43.75 18.80 -10.77
C LYS A 470 -42.36 18.57 -11.36
N LEU A 471 -42.30 18.00 -12.56
CA LEU A 471 -41.05 17.81 -13.30
C LEU A 471 -40.35 19.14 -13.58
N LYS A 472 -41.07 20.14 -14.10
CA LYS A 472 -40.52 21.48 -14.36
C LYS A 472 -39.99 22.14 -13.08
N TYR A 473 -40.69 21.94 -11.95
CA TYR A 473 -40.26 22.47 -10.66
C TYR A 473 -39.02 21.77 -10.09
N MET A 474 -38.94 20.44 -10.19
CA MET A 474 -37.74 19.69 -9.82
C MET A 474 -36.53 20.10 -10.67
N LEU A 475 -36.69 20.20 -11.99
CA LEU A 475 -35.64 20.65 -12.91
C LEU A 475 -35.14 22.06 -12.56
N LYS A 476 -36.04 22.96 -12.14
CA LYS A 476 -35.67 24.30 -11.68
C LYS A 476 -34.84 24.27 -10.39
N ILE A 477 -35.24 23.47 -9.40
CA ILE A 477 -34.48 23.30 -8.15
C ILE A 477 -33.11 22.65 -8.40
N LEU A 478 -33.05 21.68 -9.31
CA LEU A 478 -31.79 21.06 -9.71
C LEU A 478 -30.87 22.05 -10.42
N ALA A 479 -31.41 22.89 -11.30
CA ALA A 479 -30.64 23.92 -11.99
C ALA A 479 -30.08 25.00 -11.05
N SER A 480 -30.78 25.34 -9.95
CA SER A 480 -30.31 26.33 -8.97
C SER A 480 -29.27 25.77 -8.00
N GLU A 481 -29.50 24.57 -7.45
CA GLU A 481 -28.67 24.02 -6.37
C GLU A 481 -27.54 23.09 -6.87
N ALA A 482 -27.72 22.43 -8.02
CA ALA A 482 -26.76 21.48 -8.59
C ALA A 482 -26.01 22.03 -9.81
N GLY A 483 -25.99 23.36 -9.99
CA GLY A 483 -25.35 24.02 -11.14
C GLY A 483 -23.84 23.77 -11.29
N PHE A 484 -23.15 23.32 -10.22
CA PHE A 484 -21.73 22.96 -10.25
C PHE A 484 -21.43 21.67 -11.02
N LEU A 485 -22.45 20.85 -11.31
CA LEU A 485 -22.29 19.62 -12.10
C LEU A 485 -22.18 19.90 -13.61
N VAL A 486 -22.44 21.14 -14.05
CA VAL A 486 -22.28 21.57 -15.43
C VAL A 486 -20.85 22.06 -15.66
N ASN A 487 -20.23 21.64 -16.76
CA ASN A 487 -18.86 22.03 -17.12
C ASN A 487 -18.67 23.56 -17.14
N GLY A 488 -17.57 24.05 -16.57
CA GLY A 488 -17.32 25.49 -16.42
C GLY A 488 -17.21 26.28 -17.75
N SER A 489 -16.81 25.63 -18.84
CA SER A 489 -16.82 26.23 -20.19
C SER A 489 -18.23 26.39 -20.76
N VAL A 490 -19.16 25.51 -20.39
CA VAL A 490 -20.56 25.54 -20.81
C VAL A 490 -21.36 26.51 -19.93
N GLN A 491 -20.99 26.65 -18.66
CA GLN A 491 -21.57 27.63 -17.74
C GLN A 491 -21.41 29.08 -18.25
N GLN A 492 -20.26 29.42 -18.84
CA GLN A 492 -20.02 30.73 -19.49
C GLN A 492 -20.85 30.93 -20.77
N ALA A 493 -21.14 29.86 -21.52
CA ALA A 493 -22.01 29.93 -22.69
C ALA A 493 -23.50 30.09 -22.30
N LEU A 494 -23.90 29.46 -21.18
CA LEU A 494 -25.25 29.51 -20.63
C LEU A 494 -25.61 30.87 -20.01
N GLU A 495 -24.62 31.68 -19.62
CA GLU A 495 -24.83 33.06 -19.15
C GLU A 495 -25.31 34.01 -20.27
N ASN A 496 -25.10 33.63 -21.54
CA ASN A 496 -25.50 34.43 -22.70
C ASN A 496 -26.89 34.05 -23.26
N LEU A 497 -27.58 33.07 -22.68
CA LEU A 497 -28.93 32.63 -23.08
C LEU A 497 -30.02 33.22 -22.16
N PRO A 498 -31.29 33.30 -22.63
CA PRO A 498 -32.43 33.64 -21.79
C PRO A 498 -32.53 32.70 -20.58
N GLY A 499 -32.85 33.25 -19.41
CA GLY A 499 -32.81 32.51 -18.12
C GLY A 499 -33.59 31.20 -18.11
N ASP A 500 -34.78 31.17 -18.71
CA ASP A 500 -35.64 29.97 -18.76
C ASP A 500 -35.06 28.87 -19.68
N GLU A 501 -34.40 29.24 -20.78
CA GLU A 501 -33.73 28.30 -21.69
C GLU A 501 -32.42 27.80 -21.09
N ALA A 502 -31.68 28.68 -20.39
CA ALA A 502 -30.47 28.32 -19.68
C ALA A 502 -30.75 27.38 -18.49
N GLU A 503 -31.83 27.58 -17.75
CA GLU A 503 -32.27 26.65 -16.68
C GLU A 503 -32.60 25.26 -17.23
N LEU A 504 -33.26 25.18 -18.40
CA LEU A 504 -33.67 23.91 -18.99
C LEU A 504 -32.49 23.14 -19.59
N VAL A 505 -31.55 23.83 -20.26
CA VAL A 505 -30.31 23.21 -20.76
C VAL A 505 -29.42 22.78 -19.59
N LYS A 506 -29.32 23.58 -18.52
CA LYS A 506 -28.62 23.17 -17.28
C LYS A 506 -29.24 21.90 -16.71
N ALA A 507 -30.56 21.86 -16.61
CA ALA A 507 -31.26 20.71 -16.07
C ALA A 507 -31.08 19.46 -16.96
N ASP A 508 -31.16 19.58 -18.28
CA ASP A 508 -30.90 18.46 -19.21
C ASP A 508 -29.45 17.93 -19.09
N MET A 509 -28.47 18.83 -18.98
CA MET A 509 -27.07 18.45 -18.79
C MET A 509 -26.82 17.81 -17.42
N ILE A 510 -27.46 18.30 -16.36
CA ILE A 510 -27.40 17.69 -15.03
C ILE A 510 -28.04 16.30 -15.06
N MET A 511 -29.17 16.12 -15.75
CA MET A 511 -29.84 14.82 -15.89
C MET A 511 -28.97 13.79 -16.63
N ARG A 512 -28.32 14.19 -17.72
CA ARG A 512 -27.33 13.34 -18.42
C ARG A 512 -26.11 13.03 -17.55
N ALA A 513 -25.61 14.01 -16.79
CA ALA A 513 -24.50 13.79 -15.86
C ALA A 513 -24.87 12.84 -14.70
N LEU A 514 -26.14 12.79 -14.31
CA LEU A 514 -26.69 11.85 -13.34
C LEU A 514 -27.07 10.49 -13.96
N GLY A 515 -26.94 10.30 -15.27
CA GLY A 515 -27.26 9.06 -15.98
C GLY A 515 -28.76 8.76 -16.09
N VAL A 516 -29.61 9.79 -15.99
CA VAL A 516 -31.07 9.65 -16.03
C VAL A 516 -31.54 9.85 -17.48
N ASP A 517 -31.51 8.77 -18.25
CA ASP A 517 -31.82 8.82 -19.70
C ASP A 517 -33.22 8.26 -20.04
N ASN A 518 -33.88 7.55 -19.10
CA ASN A 518 -35.17 6.88 -19.33
C ASN A 518 -36.31 7.46 -18.48
N GLU A 519 -37.55 7.32 -18.95
CA GLU A 519 -38.77 7.76 -18.22
C GLU A 519 -38.91 7.07 -16.85
N GLU A 520 -38.49 5.80 -16.73
CA GLU A 520 -38.48 5.08 -15.44
C GLU A 520 -37.47 5.64 -14.44
N ASP A 521 -36.32 6.13 -14.91
CA ASP A 521 -35.27 6.67 -14.05
C ASP A 521 -35.63 8.09 -13.60
N MET A 522 -36.31 8.85 -14.47
CA MET A 522 -36.94 10.12 -14.15
C MET A 522 -38.05 9.97 -13.10
N GLU A 523 -38.86 8.92 -13.19
CA GLU A 523 -39.87 8.60 -12.17
C GLU A 523 -39.25 8.25 -10.81
N LYS A 524 -38.17 7.45 -10.80
CA LYS A 524 -37.44 7.10 -9.57
C LYS A 524 -36.80 8.32 -8.91
N LEU A 525 -36.24 9.24 -9.70
CA LEU A 525 -35.68 10.50 -9.19
C LEU A 525 -36.79 11.39 -8.63
N MET A 526 -37.90 11.57 -9.37
CA MET A 526 -39.07 12.32 -8.92
C MET A 526 -39.67 11.75 -7.62
N GLY A 527 -39.70 10.43 -7.45
CA GLY A 527 -40.16 9.76 -6.23
C GLY A 527 -39.29 9.99 -5.00
N ARG A 528 -38.14 10.66 -5.14
CA ARG A 528 -37.34 11.16 -4.01
C ARG A 528 -37.69 12.59 -3.62
N PHE A 529 -38.15 13.40 -4.58
CA PHE A 529 -38.54 14.79 -4.37
C PHE A 529 -40.00 14.93 -3.95
N PHE A 530 -40.87 14.03 -4.42
CA PHE A 530 -42.32 14.08 -4.17
C PHE A 530 -42.86 12.73 -3.68
N GLU A 531 -43.85 12.76 -2.79
CA GLU A 531 -44.53 11.56 -2.28
C GLU A 531 -45.29 10.79 -3.38
N ASP A 532 -45.86 11.50 -4.36
CA ASP A 532 -46.47 10.91 -5.56
C ASP A 532 -46.03 11.68 -6.83
N PRO A 533 -45.14 11.08 -7.66
CA PRO A 533 -44.67 11.66 -8.93
C PRO A 533 -45.76 11.83 -10.01
N ARG A 534 -46.86 11.06 -9.93
CA ARG A 534 -47.88 10.97 -10.98
C ARG A 534 -49.13 11.81 -10.71
N GLN A 535 -49.22 12.47 -9.56
CA GLN A 535 -50.32 13.36 -9.23
C GLN A 535 -50.20 14.69 -10.01
N GLU A 536 -51.13 14.93 -10.94
CA GLU A 536 -51.24 16.19 -11.68
C GLU A 536 -51.60 17.36 -10.76
N VAL A 537 -50.96 18.52 -11.01
CA VAL A 537 -51.21 19.76 -10.28
C VAL A 537 -51.47 20.86 -11.30
N SER A 538 -52.63 21.50 -11.23
CA SER A 538 -53.05 22.52 -12.19
C SER A 538 -52.21 23.79 -12.03
N ALA A 539 -51.41 24.12 -13.05
CA ALA A 539 -50.75 25.41 -13.19
C ALA A 539 -51.63 26.35 -14.03
N SER A 540 -52.68 26.92 -13.44
CA SER A 540 -53.41 28.06 -14.04
C SER A 540 -54.13 28.87 -12.97
N GLY A 541 -53.55 30.03 -12.63
CA GLY A 541 -54.27 31.13 -11.98
C GLY A 541 -54.42 32.25 -13.00
N GLU A 542 -55.52 32.23 -13.75
CA GLU A 542 -55.94 33.40 -14.54
C GLU A 542 -56.42 34.51 -13.61
N ILE A 543 -55.97 35.72 -13.92
CA ILE A 543 -56.27 36.98 -13.26
C ILE A 543 -57.77 37.26 -13.36
N ASN A 544 -58.45 37.38 -12.22
CA ASN A 544 -59.70 38.14 -12.13
C ASN A 544 -59.70 38.99 -10.85
N ASN A 545 -59.74 40.30 -11.05
CA ASN A 545 -59.86 41.31 -10.00
C ASN A 545 -61.23 41.25 -9.33
N ALA A 546 -61.26 41.11 -8.00
CA ALA A 546 -62.21 41.81 -7.14
C ALA A 546 -61.67 41.79 -5.70
N ALA A 547 -61.77 42.95 -5.06
CA ALA A 547 -61.28 43.26 -3.72
C ALA A 547 -61.75 42.28 -2.64
N ASP A 548 -60.84 41.85 -1.76
CA ASP A 548 -60.93 42.19 -0.34
C ASP A 548 -59.63 41.85 0.41
N GLN A 549 -59.40 42.56 1.51
CA GLN A 549 -58.21 42.47 2.35
C GLN A 549 -58.11 41.14 3.12
N ASP A 550 -56.86 40.75 3.37
CA ASP A 550 -56.42 39.84 4.44
C ASP A 550 -56.64 38.33 4.19
N SER A 551 -55.75 37.74 3.38
CA SER A 551 -55.45 36.31 3.47
C SER A 551 -53.96 36.06 3.22
N LYS A 552 -53.35 35.33 4.16
CA LYS A 552 -51.94 34.91 4.15
C LYS A 552 -51.58 34.29 2.79
N GLU A 553 -50.51 34.78 2.17
CA GLU A 553 -49.78 34.06 1.12
C GLU A 553 -49.34 32.70 1.68
N THR A 554 -50.15 31.66 1.45
CA THR A 554 -49.71 30.28 1.66
C THR A 554 -48.84 29.90 0.47
N ASP A 555 -47.53 29.92 0.71
CA ASP A 555 -46.45 29.48 -0.17
C ASP A 555 -46.86 28.17 -0.91
N PRO A 556 -46.86 28.11 -2.26
CA PRO A 556 -47.32 26.93 -3.03
C PRO A 556 -46.51 25.65 -2.77
N LYS A 557 -45.41 25.75 -1.99
CA LYS A 557 -44.49 24.68 -1.62
C LYS A 557 -45.13 23.53 -0.82
N ALA A 558 -46.17 23.80 -0.04
CA ALA A 558 -46.82 22.79 0.81
C ALA A 558 -47.87 21.94 0.07
N SER A 559 -48.41 22.43 -1.05
CA SER A 559 -49.53 21.78 -1.76
C SER A 559 -49.12 20.62 -2.66
N TRP A 560 -47.84 20.51 -3.03
CA TRP A 560 -47.37 19.57 -4.07
C TRP A 560 -46.74 18.29 -3.50
N GLY A 561 -46.72 18.11 -2.17
CA GLY A 561 -46.11 16.96 -1.51
C GLY A 561 -44.59 16.91 -1.66
N LEU A 562 -43.94 18.08 -1.65
CA LEU A 562 -42.48 18.20 -1.76
C LEU A 562 -41.83 17.77 -0.45
N VAL A 563 -41.03 16.71 -0.50
CA VAL A 563 -40.36 16.12 0.68
C VAL A 563 -38.99 16.77 0.93
N VAL A 564 -38.43 17.42 -0.08
CA VAL A 564 -37.03 17.89 -0.10
C VAL A 564 -36.98 19.41 -0.24
N GLY A 565 -36.42 20.09 0.76
CA GLY A 565 -36.11 21.52 0.70
C GLY A 565 -34.80 21.79 -0.08
N PRO A 566 -34.57 23.04 -0.53
CA PRO A 566 -33.40 23.41 -1.36
C PRO A 566 -32.04 23.00 -0.73
N GLU A 567 -31.90 23.12 0.59
CA GLU A 567 -30.69 22.74 1.34
C GLU A 567 -30.39 21.22 1.31
N ASP A 568 -31.40 20.39 1.06
CA ASP A 568 -31.31 18.93 1.12
C ASP A 568 -31.16 18.26 -0.26
N VAL A 569 -31.23 19.05 -1.34
CA VAL A 569 -31.19 18.59 -2.73
C VAL A 569 -29.89 17.82 -3.02
N ILE A 570 -28.75 18.34 -2.58
CA ILE A 570 -27.44 17.70 -2.77
C ILE A 570 -27.36 16.35 -2.05
N ARG A 571 -27.92 16.26 -0.84
CA ARG A 571 -27.96 15.00 -0.07
C ARG A 571 -28.78 13.94 -0.80
N VAL A 572 -29.92 14.32 -1.36
CA VAL A 572 -30.83 13.42 -2.09
C VAL A 572 -30.21 12.95 -3.40
N ILE A 573 -29.53 13.83 -4.14
CA ILE A 573 -28.79 13.46 -5.36
C ILE A 573 -27.66 12.49 -5.03
N LYS A 574 -26.87 12.74 -3.98
CA LYS A 574 -25.80 11.82 -3.55
C LYS A 574 -26.36 10.42 -3.23
N GLN A 575 -27.44 10.35 -2.47
CA GLN A 575 -28.09 9.07 -2.13
C GLN A 575 -28.64 8.34 -3.36
N PHE A 576 -29.13 9.08 -4.36
CA PHE A 576 -29.59 8.51 -5.62
C PHE A 576 -28.43 7.86 -6.38
N VAL A 577 -27.34 8.60 -6.60
CA VAL A 577 -26.14 8.12 -7.31
C VAL A 577 -25.49 6.94 -6.58
N GLU A 578 -25.37 6.99 -5.26
CA GLU A 578 -24.80 5.88 -4.46
C GLU A 578 -25.65 4.60 -4.60
N LYS A 579 -26.98 4.73 -4.57
CA LYS A 579 -27.87 3.58 -4.71
C LYS A 579 -27.78 2.97 -6.11
N GLU A 580 -27.72 3.80 -7.14
CA GLU A 580 -27.57 3.32 -8.52
C GLU A 580 -26.22 2.65 -8.76
N TYR A 581 -25.14 3.18 -8.18
CA TYR A 581 -23.81 2.57 -8.24
C TYR A 581 -23.83 1.13 -7.71
N TRP A 582 -24.38 0.89 -6.52
CA TRP A 582 -24.46 -0.46 -5.95
C TRP A 582 -25.39 -1.39 -6.72
N VAL A 583 -26.50 -0.88 -7.25
CA VAL A 583 -27.41 -1.67 -8.11
C VAL A 583 -26.70 -2.10 -9.39
N ASN A 584 -25.92 -1.21 -9.99
CA ASN A 584 -25.16 -1.48 -11.20
C ASN A 584 -24.04 -2.50 -10.96
N ILE A 585 -23.34 -2.41 -9.82
CA ILE A 585 -22.39 -3.44 -9.37
C ILE A 585 -23.01 -4.84 -9.32
N VAL A 586 -24.22 -4.97 -8.79
CA VAL A 586 -24.89 -6.29 -8.70
C VAL A 586 -25.33 -6.79 -10.08
N LYS A 587 -25.71 -5.89 -11.00
CA LYS A 587 -26.09 -6.24 -12.38
C LYS A 587 -24.94 -6.85 -13.20
N VAL A 588 -23.68 -6.69 -12.79
CA VAL A 588 -22.52 -7.37 -13.41
C VAL A 588 -22.71 -8.89 -13.44
N PHE A 589 -23.49 -9.45 -12.51
CA PHE A 589 -23.84 -10.85 -12.48
C PHE A 589 -25.35 -11.06 -12.69
N PRO A 590 -25.81 -11.28 -13.94
CA PRO A 590 -27.23 -11.41 -14.24
C PRO A 590 -27.89 -12.58 -13.52
N ALA A 591 -29.17 -12.43 -13.15
CA ALA A 591 -29.96 -13.48 -12.50
C ALA A 591 -30.02 -14.79 -13.32
N GLN A 592 -29.88 -14.70 -14.65
CA GLN A 592 -29.80 -15.86 -15.53
C GLN A 592 -28.58 -16.75 -15.21
N LYS A 593 -27.40 -16.16 -14.98
CA LYS A 593 -26.18 -16.92 -14.65
C LYS A 593 -26.32 -17.65 -13.30
N ILE A 594 -26.94 -16.99 -12.32
CA ILE A 594 -27.23 -17.60 -11.00
C ILE A 594 -28.11 -18.85 -11.17
N ARG A 595 -29.15 -18.78 -12.02
CA ARG A 595 -30.02 -19.93 -12.30
C ARG A 595 -29.25 -21.07 -12.97
N VAL A 596 -28.36 -20.77 -13.91
CA VAL A 596 -27.51 -21.77 -14.57
C VAL A 596 -26.61 -22.46 -13.56
N MET A 597 -25.91 -21.70 -12.71
CA MET A 597 -25.03 -22.27 -11.68
C MET A 597 -25.78 -23.15 -10.67
N SER A 598 -26.95 -22.71 -10.19
CA SER A 598 -27.77 -23.52 -9.29
C SER A 598 -28.26 -24.81 -9.95
N THR A 599 -28.57 -24.77 -11.25
CA THR A 599 -28.96 -25.96 -12.00
C THR A 599 -27.77 -26.90 -12.21
N LEU A 600 -26.60 -26.36 -12.53
CA LEU A 600 -25.35 -27.11 -12.69
C LEU A 600 -24.95 -27.80 -11.38
N GLU A 601 -25.03 -27.12 -10.25
CA GLU A 601 -24.78 -27.69 -8.92
C GLU A 601 -25.69 -28.90 -8.65
N LYS A 602 -26.99 -28.76 -8.93
CA LYS A 602 -27.94 -29.89 -8.84
C LYS A 602 -27.55 -31.02 -9.79
N GLY A 603 -27.12 -30.72 -11.02
CA GLY A 603 -26.66 -31.73 -11.97
C GLY A 603 -25.42 -32.50 -11.47
N LEU A 604 -24.41 -31.78 -11.01
CA LEU A 604 -23.15 -32.34 -10.52
C LEU A 604 -23.32 -33.16 -9.24
N THR A 605 -24.22 -32.75 -8.35
CA THR A 605 -24.55 -33.54 -7.15
C THR A 605 -25.19 -34.88 -7.51
N HIS A 606 -26.12 -34.91 -8.47
CA HIS A 606 -26.70 -36.17 -8.97
C HIS A 606 -25.68 -37.02 -9.74
N TYR A 607 -24.76 -36.39 -10.48
CA TYR A 607 -23.70 -37.11 -11.16
C TYR A 607 -22.72 -37.75 -10.17
N ASN A 608 -22.34 -37.04 -9.11
CA ASN A 608 -21.47 -37.57 -8.06
C ASN A 608 -22.12 -38.77 -7.34
N THR A 609 -23.41 -38.69 -7.00
CA THR A 609 -24.11 -39.85 -6.40
C THR A 609 -24.14 -41.05 -7.35
N ALA A 610 -24.31 -40.83 -8.65
CA ALA A 610 -24.20 -41.90 -9.65
C ALA A 610 -22.79 -42.49 -9.75
N LEU A 611 -21.75 -41.67 -9.66
CA LEU A 611 -20.35 -42.13 -9.65
C LEU A 611 -20.03 -42.96 -8.40
N LEU A 612 -20.48 -42.53 -7.22
CA LEU A 612 -20.31 -43.30 -5.99
C LEU A 612 -21.01 -44.66 -6.08
N ARG A 613 -22.25 -44.68 -6.60
CA ARG A 613 -22.97 -45.92 -6.84
C ARG A 613 -22.27 -46.82 -7.86
N ARG A 614 -21.68 -46.23 -8.91
CA ARG A 614 -20.88 -46.99 -9.88
C ARG A 614 -19.63 -47.58 -9.24
N LYS A 615 -18.97 -46.86 -8.34
CA LYS A 615 -17.82 -47.37 -7.58
C LYS A 615 -18.23 -48.56 -6.73
N GLU A 616 -19.32 -48.45 -5.96
CA GLU A 616 -19.86 -49.55 -5.16
C GLU A 616 -20.13 -50.79 -6.02
N LEU A 617 -20.78 -50.62 -7.18
CA LEU A 617 -21.03 -51.72 -8.11
C LEU A 617 -19.75 -52.32 -8.68
N ILE A 618 -18.70 -51.52 -8.93
CA ILE A 618 -17.41 -52.04 -9.38
C ILE A 618 -16.78 -52.88 -8.27
N ASP A 619 -16.78 -52.39 -7.03
CA ASP A 619 -16.25 -53.11 -5.89
C ASP A 619 -17.00 -54.45 -5.70
N ASP A 620 -18.33 -54.44 -5.76
CA ASP A 620 -19.16 -55.65 -5.71
C ASP A 620 -18.81 -56.63 -6.85
N ILE A 621 -18.66 -56.13 -8.09
CA ILE A 621 -18.26 -56.96 -9.23
C ILE A 621 -16.87 -57.57 -9.01
N THR A 622 -15.92 -56.83 -8.43
CA THR A 622 -14.58 -57.37 -8.14
C THR A 622 -14.63 -58.48 -7.09
N VAL A 623 -15.41 -58.30 -6.02
CA VAL A 623 -15.63 -59.33 -4.99
C VAL A 623 -16.29 -60.57 -5.60
N MET A 624 -17.35 -60.39 -6.39
CA MET A 624 -18.04 -61.50 -7.06
C MET A 624 -17.15 -62.23 -8.06
N LYS A 625 -16.24 -61.53 -8.75
CA LYS A 625 -15.24 -62.16 -9.62
C LYS A 625 -14.23 -62.98 -8.81
N ALA A 626 -13.75 -62.48 -7.68
CA ALA A 626 -12.84 -63.21 -6.80
C ALA A 626 -13.49 -64.49 -6.26
N GLN A 627 -14.72 -64.39 -5.74
CA GLN A 627 -15.50 -65.55 -5.29
C GLN A 627 -15.72 -66.57 -6.41
N ASN A 628 -16.03 -66.13 -7.63
CA ASN A 628 -16.17 -67.04 -8.78
C ASN A 628 -14.86 -67.75 -9.12
N VAL A 629 -13.71 -67.10 -8.99
CA VAL A 629 -12.40 -67.73 -9.20
C VAL A 629 -12.12 -68.78 -8.11
N GLU A 630 -12.41 -68.47 -6.85
CA GLU A 630 -12.29 -69.43 -5.74
C GLU A 630 -13.20 -70.64 -5.93
N LEU A 631 -14.48 -70.43 -6.28
CA LEU A 631 -15.41 -71.51 -6.57
C LEU A 631 -14.95 -72.37 -7.75
N LYS A 632 -14.41 -71.76 -8.83
CA LYS A 632 -13.82 -72.50 -9.94
C LYS A 632 -12.61 -73.33 -9.51
N ASN A 633 -11.76 -72.81 -8.62
CA ASN A 633 -10.61 -73.53 -8.10
C ASN A 633 -11.04 -74.69 -7.18
N LEU A 634 -12.03 -74.47 -6.32
CA LEU A 634 -12.60 -75.50 -5.46
C LEU A 634 -13.27 -76.61 -6.28
N LEU A 635 -14.01 -76.25 -7.33
CA LEU A 635 -14.59 -77.21 -8.27
C LEU A 635 -13.51 -78.02 -8.97
N LYS A 636 -12.42 -77.40 -9.45
CA LYS A 636 -11.28 -78.13 -10.02
C LYS A 636 -10.66 -79.09 -9.02
N GLN A 637 -10.53 -78.69 -7.76
CA GLN A 637 -10.02 -79.55 -6.69
C GLN A 637 -10.95 -80.74 -6.43
N TYR A 638 -12.26 -80.54 -6.41
CA TYR A 638 -13.23 -81.63 -6.27
C TYR A 638 -13.27 -82.55 -7.48
N LEU A 639 -13.12 -82.02 -8.70
CA LEU A 639 -13.02 -82.83 -9.91
C LEU A 639 -11.75 -83.69 -9.94
N ALA A 640 -10.65 -83.20 -9.38
CA ALA A 640 -9.37 -83.90 -9.29
C ALA A 640 -9.20 -84.76 -8.00
N ALA A 641 -10.24 -84.88 -7.17
CA ALA A 641 -10.16 -85.67 -5.95
C ALA A 641 -10.09 -87.18 -6.29
N PRO A 642 -9.23 -87.96 -5.61
CA PRO A 642 -8.98 -89.37 -5.93
C PRO A 642 -10.24 -90.24 -5.83
N ILE A 643 -11.18 -89.84 -4.97
CA ILE A 643 -12.46 -90.54 -4.80
C ILE A 643 -13.32 -90.57 -6.08
N ASN A 644 -13.08 -89.67 -7.04
CA ASN A 644 -13.79 -89.68 -8.33
C ASN A 644 -13.36 -90.84 -9.24
N GLU A 645 -12.14 -91.37 -9.06
CA GLU A 645 -11.64 -92.55 -9.80
C GLU A 645 -11.95 -93.85 -9.06
N ASP A 646 -12.11 -93.79 -7.73
CA ASP A 646 -12.43 -94.94 -6.88
C ASP A 646 -13.91 -95.39 -6.95
N LEU A 647 -14.79 -94.59 -7.56
CA LEU A 647 -16.22 -94.87 -7.70
C LEU A 647 -16.51 -95.66 -8.99
N ILE A 648 -17.37 -96.69 -8.90
CA ILE A 648 -17.75 -97.56 -10.04
C ILE A 648 -18.34 -96.78 -11.23
N VAL A 649 -18.98 -95.64 -10.96
CA VAL A 649 -19.42 -94.67 -11.98
C VAL A 649 -18.91 -93.29 -11.56
N PRO A 650 -18.03 -92.64 -12.36
CA PRO A 650 -17.51 -91.32 -12.04
C PRO A 650 -18.63 -90.27 -11.97
N PRO A 651 -18.63 -89.38 -10.96
CA PRO A 651 -19.62 -88.29 -10.86
C PRO A 651 -19.68 -87.38 -12.09
N THR A 652 -18.55 -87.22 -12.78
CA THR A 652 -18.43 -86.48 -14.06
C THR A 652 -19.22 -87.10 -15.21
N GLN A 653 -19.43 -88.42 -15.21
CA GLN A 653 -20.26 -89.10 -16.20
C GLN A 653 -21.75 -88.97 -15.88
N MET A 654 -22.14 -88.99 -14.60
CA MET A 654 -23.54 -88.78 -14.20
C MET A 654 -24.07 -87.37 -14.52
N GLN A 655 -23.22 -86.35 -14.46
CA GLN A 655 -23.59 -84.97 -14.83
C GLN A 655 -23.88 -84.77 -16.33
N LEU A 656 -23.45 -85.69 -17.21
CA LEU A 656 -23.73 -85.65 -18.65
C LEU A 656 -25.09 -86.28 -19.03
N TYR A 657 -25.74 -86.97 -18.08
CA TYR A 657 -27.04 -87.64 -18.28
C TYR A 657 -28.22 -86.91 -17.62
N GLN A 658 -27.98 -85.74 -17.02
CA GLN A 658 -29.00 -84.75 -16.64
C GLN A 658 -28.98 -83.60 -17.65
#